data_AF-A0A142XGG4-F1
#
_entry.id   AF-A0A142XGG4-F1
#
_cell.length_a   1.000
_cell.length_b   1.000
_cell.length_c   1.000
_cell.angle_alpha   90.00
_cell.angle_beta   90.00
_cell.angle_gamma   90.00
#
_symmetry.space_group_name_H-M   'P 1'
#
loop_
_entity.id
_entity.type
_entity.pdbx_description
1 polymer ?
#
loop_
_entity_poly.entity_id
_entity_poly.type
_entity_poly.pdbx_seq_one_letter_code
_entity_poly.pdbx_strand_id
1 'polypeptide(L)'
;METPDPPPFDVPRVLLFGHRGSGKSALIGALLQAGETQGETLRGEVVSSSVDLPRIREAAYSGKLESANTELSSFTIRLRPWRVGKQPLMDPLTVVLDDCDGKAAEALMEHPAPITQRAPGSALARAVVETDAIVLLVDASSTREELTEAFDEFDAFLSTVESAKTDSRSVGGFPIFLVLTQCDRLAQPRDTQKIWEARVKDRVDYAWKAFEEYLKDADPEEGRESPFLAFGSVDLEVSAVAIRRPPLAEHPAPGDQPYQVAELFRDCFSGAKAHHDRVRRSEKQLRWTVRGALTGLTFLLLTLGTIALFPPETTGPDLAAKIDDYERQERPAAERLADEHIERNKTALNRFAGDSAFARLSEDRRTFVTSRLKEIDDYRAYRAKLAGAIAPAGARSLPELKKIKESLRTELALPAEYSWGETAAAQLRDKWLADCTALEVAQAAFVDRYRALDRDGTALMLKRTFDENWLKDIDVLFATAEKPPFPLNDPIPNSPTVRQPRGEAITYSVPYEFDEAYKARRYWEQTHDQIIHLRDLADALGLISAPNRPEAVLVLPEPNGTDSAALATTRWQALARIYTRQSKEFSEWEAQRFPDPVRGELLTRLRKSFDAGVKHVQKLFTVRDTIEDWKALGASLAEPKFGDWGKLLHLLARLQDPATPDPVVELTDFLRGLDKKVFDLDLQGFQLTIPLDLTIDRVEPSGPFTVTVTHANQTSDIAKFTVGKGVMRGTTTVYQLLPDGPTKLAYRAGDGLRAELPIRAGTRDLKLLWEAGATNTFQFDRLIREPRLTKATSGTESATGVQLMLNAGSLPKLPVLFPLK
;
A
#
# COMPACT_ATOMS: atom_id res chain seq x y z
N MET A 1 -6.91 -19.43 -41.42
CA MET A 1 -7.12 -20.07 -40.11
C MET A 1 -8.42 -19.52 -39.57
N GLU A 2 -9.44 -20.35 -39.40
CA GLU A 2 -10.67 -19.94 -38.72
C GLU A 2 -10.33 -19.57 -37.28
N THR A 3 -10.78 -18.40 -36.82
CA THR A 3 -10.74 -18.03 -35.40
C THR A 3 -11.44 -19.13 -34.61
N PRO A 4 -10.79 -19.76 -33.62
CA PRO A 4 -11.42 -20.80 -32.81
C PRO A 4 -12.70 -20.25 -32.18
N ASP A 5 -13.76 -21.08 -32.17
CA ASP A 5 -15.01 -20.74 -31.49
C ASP A 5 -14.72 -20.29 -30.05
N PRO A 6 -15.38 -19.21 -29.57
CA PRO A 6 -15.17 -18.75 -28.22
C PRO A 6 -15.46 -19.89 -27.23
N PRO A 7 -14.64 -20.05 -26.18
CA PRO A 7 -14.88 -21.07 -25.18
C PRO A 7 -16.29 -20.89 -24.60
N PRO A 8 -16.99 -21.99 -24.24
CA PRO A 8 -18.33 -21.89 -23.69
C PRO A 8 -18.33 -20.97 -22.47
N PHE A 9 -19.22 -19.97 -22.44
CA PHE A 9 -19.34 -18.94 -21.38
C PHE A 9 -19.60 -19.48 -19.95
N ASP A 10 -19.61 -20.80 -19.75
CA ASP A 10 -20.03 -21.46 -18.50
C ASP A 10 -18.89 -22.21 -17.78
N VAL A 11 -17.63 -21.95 -18.14
CA VAL A 11 -16.46 -22.60 -17.53
C VAL A 11 -15.68 -21.62 -16.66
N PRO A 12 -15.13 -22.06 -15.51
CA PRO A 12 -14.26 -21.22 -14.69
C PRO A 12 -13.08 -20.66 -15.48
N ARG A 13 -12.70 -19.42 -15.18
CA ARG A 13 -11.56 -18.74 -15.81
C ARG A 13 -10.50 -18.37 -14.80
N VAL A 14 -9.24 -18.52 -15.19
CA VAL A 14 -8.08 -18.11 -14.38
C VAL A 14 -7.19 -17.23 -15.24
N LEU A 15 -6.86 -16.05 -14.75
CA LEU A 15 -5.96 -15.11 -15.41
C LEU A 15 -4.55 -15.22 -14.81
N LEU A 16 -3.54 -15.50 -15.63
CA LEU A 16 -2.14 -15.36 -15.27
C LEU A 16 -1.71 -13.92 -15.58
N PHE A 17 -1.40 -13.14 -14.54
CA PHE A 17 -1.12 -11.71 -14.62
C PHE A 17 0.22 -11.36 -13.96
N GLY A 18 0.95 -10.38 -14.50
CA GLY A 18 2.21 -9.90 -13.90
C GLY A 18 3.16 -9.31 -14.94
N HIS A 19 4.28 -8.76 -14.48
CA HIS A 19 5.29 -8.07 -15.28
C HIS A 19 5.88 -8.89 -16.42
N ARG A 20 6.55 -8.20 -17.35
CA ARG A 20 7.32 -8.84 -18.40
C ARG A 20 8.40 -9.73 -17.80
N GLY A 21 8.50 -10.95 -18.35
CA GLY A 21 9.51 -11.90 -17.91
C GLY A 21 9.16 -12.67 -16.64
N SER A 22 7.98 -12.46 -16.01
CA SER A 22 7.55 -13.23 -14.83
C SER A 22 7.21 -14.71 -15.09
N GLY A 23 7.48 -15.24 -16.29
CA GLY A 23 7.36 -16.68 -16.58
C GLY A 23 5.94 -17.23 -16.77
N LYS A 24 4.93 -16.39 -17.05
CA LYS A 24 3.52 -16.81 -17.26
C LYS A 24 3.33 -17.97 -18.25
N SER A 25 3.78 -17.82 -19.50
CA SER A 25 3.67 -18.88 -20.52
C SER A 25 4.52 -20.11 -20.18
N ALA A 26 5.66 -19.92 -19.49
CA ALA A 26 6.49 -21.03 -19.02
C ALA A 26 5.79 -21.85 -17.94
N LEU A 27 5.02 -21.19 -17.07
CA LEU A 27 4.21 -21.83 -16.04
C LEU A 27 3.08 -22.69 -16.65
N ILE A 28 2.47 -22.27 -17.76
CA ILE A 28 1.53 -23.11 -18.52
C ILE A 28 2.22 -24.36 -19.08
N GLY A 29 3.42 -24.20 -19.64
CA GLY A 29 4.23 -25.33 -20.11
C GLY A 29 4.54 -26.32 -18.98
N ALA A 30 4.88 -25.80 -17.79
CA ALA A 30 5.13 -26.61 -16.60
C ALA A 30 3.88 -27.30 -16.05
N LEU A 31 2.68 -26.71 -16.18
CA LEU A 31 1.42 -27.37 -15.84
C LEU A 31 1.18 -28.62 -16.69
N LEU A 32 1.47 -28.56 -17.99
CA LEU A 32 1.34 -29.73 -18.87
C LEU A 32 2.31 -30.84 -18.45
N GLN A 33 3.54 -30.47 -18.09
CA GLN A 33 4.52 -31.40 -17.58
C GLN A 33 4.11 -31.99 -16.22
N ALA A 34 3.54 -31.18 -15.33
CA ALA A 34 3.00 -31.62 -14.05
C ALA A 34 1.80 -32.56 -14.23
N GLY A 35 0.95 -32.33 -15.24
CA GLY A 35 -0.16 -33.22 -15.56
C GLY A 35 0.28 -34.64 -15.96
N GLU A 36 1.46 -34.79 -16.55
CA GLU A 36 2.04 -36.08 -16.91
C GLU A 36 2.84 -36.72 -15.78
N THR A 37 3.60 -35.91 -15.02
CA THR A 37 4.58 -36.41 -14.04
C THR A 37 4.09 -36.38 -12.58
N GLN A 38 3.07 -35.58 -12.29
CA GLN A 38 2.56 -35.25 -10.94
C GLN A 38 1.02 -35.33 -10.88
N GLY A 39 0.39 -36.17 -11.70
CA GLY A 39 -1.07 -36.24 -11.83
C GLY A 39 -1.80 -36.58 -10.52
N GLU A 40 -1.18 -37.33 -9.60
CA GLU A 40 -1.72 -37.57 -8.26
C GLU A 40 -1.83 -36.28 -7.43
N THR A 41 -0.76 -35.47 -7.42
CA THR A 41 -0.71 -34.18 -6.71
C THR A 41 -1.67 -33.17 -7.30
N LEU A 42 -1.73 -33.07 -8.64
CA LEU A 42 -2.67 -32.23 -9.37
C LEU A 42 -4.13 -32.72 -9.25
N ARG A 43 -4.31 -33.98 -8.80
CA ARG A 43 -5.58 -34.73 -8.79
C ARG A 43 -6.23 -34.92 -10.16
N GLY A 44 -5.49 -34.66 -11.23
CA GLY A 44 -5.96 -34.77 -12.60
C GLY A 44 -4.82 -34.93 -13.60
N GLU A 45 -5.14 -35.57 -14.72
CA GLU A 45 -4.33 -35.59 -15.93
C GLU A 45 -4.78 -34.44 -16.84
N VAL A 46 -3.85 -33.61 -17.29
CA VAL A 46 -4.14 -32.50 -18.20
C VAL A 46 -4.34 -33.05 -19.61
N VAL A 47 -5.56 -32.98 -20.11
CA VAL A 47 -5.89 -33.29 -21.50
C VAL A 47 -5.85 -32.00 -22.29
N SER A 48 -4.83 -31.87 -23.14
CA SER A 48 -4.73 -30.74 -24.06
C SER A 48 -5.90 -30.72 -25.03
N SER A 49 -6.63 -29.60 -25.08
CA SER A 49 -7.64 -29.36 -26.10
C SER A 49 -7.19 -28.38 -27.19
N SER A 50 -6.05 -27.71 -26.99
CA SER A 50 -5.43 -26.80 -27.97
C SER A 50 -4.19 -27.43 -28.62
N VAL A 51 -3.99 -27.15 -29.90
CA VAL A 51 -2.81 -27.58 -30.66
C VAL A 51 -1.54 -26.89 -30.15
N ASP A 52 -1.67 -25.72 -29.50
CA ASP A 52 -0.53 -24.90 -29.09
C ASP A 52 0.05 -25.28 -27.73
N LEU A 53 -0.74 -25.92 -26.86
CA LEU A 53 -0.31 -26.31 -25.52
C LEU A 53 0.95 -27.22 -25.53
N PRO A 54 1.01 -28.31 -26.31
CA PRO A 54 2.23 -29.11 -26.42
C PRO A 54 3.45 -28.32 -26.90
N ARG A 55 3.26 -27.34 -27.81
CA ARG A 55 4.32 -26.47 -28.30
C ARG A 55 4.83 -25.52 -27.22
N ILE A 56 3.92 -24.96 -26.42
CA ILE A 56 4.27 -24.09 -25.28
C ILE A 56 5.11 -24.87 -24.26
N ARG A 57 4.74 -26.13 -23.95
CA ARG A 57 5.57 -26.98 -23.10
C ARG A 57 6.95 -27.19 -23.69
N GLU A 58 7.04 -27.63 -24.95
CA GLU A 58 8.34 -27.86 -25.60
C GLU A 58 9.22 -26.60 -25.59
N ALA A 59 8.64 -25.45 -25.94
CA ALA A 59 9.30 -24.15 -25.90
C ALA A 59 9.77 -23.75 -24.49
N ALA A 60 8.96 -24.02 -23.46
CA ALA A 60 9.30 -23.72 -22.07
C ALA A 60 10.52 -24.52 -21.60
N TYR A 61 10.57 -25.81 -21.92
CA TYR A 61 11.68 -26.67 -21.52
C TYR A 61 12.92 -26.52 -22.39
N SER A 62 12.76 -26.12 -23.67
CA SER A 62 13.88 -25.79 -24.55
C SER A 62 14.45 -24.38 -24.34
N GLY A 63 13.80 -23.54 -23.52
CA GLY A 63 14.16 -22.13 -23.32
C GLY A 63 13.92 -21.24 -24.56
N LYS A 64 12.99 -21.62 -25.43
CA LYS A 64 12.66 -20.94 -26.70
C LYS A 64 11.21 -20.45 -26.73
N LEU A 65 10.73 -19.93 -25.60
CA LEU A 65 9.42 -19.29 -25.55
C LEU A 65 9.48 -17.97 -26.32
N GLU A 66 8.71 -17.89 -27.39
CA GLU A 66 8.47 -16.63 -28.09
C GLU A 66 7.45 -15.79 -27.31
N SER A 67 7.65 -14.48 -27.26
CA SER A 67 6.63 -13.58 -26.71
C SER A 67 5.38 -13.61 -27.59
N ALA A 68 4.21 -13.79 -26.98
CA ALA A 68 2.96 -13.71 -27.70
C ALA A 68 2.79 -12.29 -28.26
N ASN A 69 2.38 -12.18 -29.53
CA ASN A 69 2.10 -10.88 -30.17
C ASN A 69 0.68 -10.36 -29.86
N THR A 70 -0.08 -11.09 -29.04
CA THR A 70 -1.45 -10.79 -28.65
C THR A 70 -1.50 -10.37 -27.19
N GLU A 71 -2.36 -9.39 -26.89
CA GLU A 71 -2.57 -8.86 -25.54
C GLU A 71 -2.96 -9.97 -24.53
N LEU A 72 -3.74 -10.94 -25.01
CA LEU A 72 -4.29 -12.04 -24.24
C LEU A 72 -4.35 -13.31 -25.11
N SER A 73 -3.96 -14.45 -24.55
CA SER A 73 -4.11 -15.78 -25.16
C SER A 73 -4.90 -16.70 -24.24
N SER A 74 -5.97 -17.31 -24.73
CA SER A 74 -6.84 -18.18 -23.93
C SER A 74 -6.65 -19.66 -24.28
N PHE A 75 -6.45 -20.50 -23.26
CA PHE A 75 -6.26 -21.94 -23.40
C PHE A 75 -7.34 -22.71 -22.63
N THR A 76 -8.07 -23.58 -23.31
CA THR A 76 -9.01 -24.49 -22.64
C THR A 76 -8.27 -25.73 -22.12
N ILE A 77 -8.29 -25.92 -20.81
CA ILE A 77 -7.69 -27.06 -20.13
C ILE A 77 -8.78 -27.98 -19.62
N ARG A 78 -8.67 -29.27 -19.96
CA ARG A 78 -9.55 -30.32 -19.44
C ARG A 78 -8.76 -31.21 -18.50
N LEU A 79 -9.11 -31.20 -17.22
CA LEU A 79 -8.58 -32.12 -16.23
C LEU A 79 -9.42 -33.39 -16.21
N ARG A 80 -8.83 -34.48 -16.66
CA ARG A 80 -9.38 -35.81 -16.44
C ARG A 80 -9.02 -36.24 -15.02
N PRO A 81 -9.97 -36.71 -14.20
CA PRO A 81 -9.67 -37.10 -12.82
C PRO A 81 -8.58 -38.16 -12.74
N TRP A 82 -7.60 -37.94 -11.86
CA TRP A 82 -6.63 -38.97 -11.51
C TRP A 82 -7.34 -40.09 -10.73
N ARG A 83 -6.95 -41.35 -10.98
CA ARG A 83 -7.59 -42.51 -10.37
C ARG A 83 -6.62 -43.25 -9.48
N VAL A 84 -6.98 -43.40 -8.20
CA VAL A 84 -6.33 -44.33 -7.28
C VAL A 84 -7.20 -45.60 -7.25
N GLY A 85 -6.78 -46.62 -8.01
CA GLY A 85 -7.61 -47.79 -8.29
C GLY A 85 -8.81 -47.43 -9.17
N LYS A 86 -10.04 -47.70 -8.69
CA LYS A 86 -11.28 -47.39 -9.43
C LYS A 86 -11.89 -46.02 -9.08
N GLN A 87 -11.45 -45.40 -7.99
CA GLN A 87 -12.04 -44.16 -7.48
C GLN A 87 -11.32 -42.94 -8.08
N PRO A 88 -12.05 -42.00 -8.70
CA PRO A 88 -11.49 -40.71 -9.09
C PRO A 88 -11.26 -39.83 -7.87
N LEU A 89 -10.16 -39.06 -7.85
CA LEU A 89 -9.86 -38.11 -6.76
C LEU A 89 -10.67 -36.79 -6.84
N MET A 90 -11.24 -36.47 -8.00
CA MET A 90 -12.08 -35.29 -8.21
C MET A 90 -13.06 -35.51 -9.38
N ASP A 91 -14.02 -34.60 -9.55
CA ASP A 91 -14.86 -34.56 -10.75
C ASP A 91 -14.06 -33.99 -11.95
N PRO A 92 -14.37 -34.39 -13.19
CA PRO A 92 -13.77 -33.78 -14.37
C PRO A 92 -13.98 -32.27 -14.37
N LEU A 93 -12.93 -31.52 -14.66
CA LEU A 93 -12.95 -30.06 -14.62
C LEU A 93 -12.47 -29.49 -15.95
N THR A 94 -13.19 -28.51 -16.48
CA THR A 94 -12.74 -27.72 -17.63
C THR A 94 -12.54 -26.29 -17.16
N VAL A 95 -11.36 -25.72 -17.41
CA VAL A 95 -10.99 -24.35 -17.03
C VAL A 95 -10.42 -23.64 -18.24
N VAL A 96 -10.65 -22.34 -18.36
CA VAL A 96 -9.93 -21.49 -19.31
C VAL A 96 -8.79 -20.79 -18.58
N LEU A 97 -7.56 -21.01 -19.06
CA LEU A 97 -6.39 -20.24 -18.65
C LEU A 97 -6.17 -19.10 -19.62
N ASP A 98 -6.21 -17.88 -19.10
CA ASP A 98 -5.90 -16.67 -19.84
C ASP A 98 -4.44 -16.25 -19.52
N ASP A 99 -3.57 -16.28 -20.51
CA ASP A 99 -2.17 -15.83 -20.45
C ASP A 99 -2.09 -14.40 -20.97
N CYS A 100 -1.81 -13.44 -20.09
CA CYS A 100 -1.63 -12.05 -20.51
C CYS A 100 -0.23 -11.81 -21.05
N ASP A 101 -0.09 -10.93 -22.05
CA ASP A 101 1.22 -10.41 -22.40
C ASP A 101 1.76 -9.53 -21.26
N GLY A 102 3.08 -9.61 -21.00
CA GLY A 102 3.71 -8.88 -19.91
C GLY A 102 3.68 -7.36 -20.11
N LYS A 103 3.85 -6.90 -21.35
CA LYS A 103 3.80 -5.47 -21.67
C LYS A 103 2.36 -4.94 -21.58
N ALA A 104 1.38 -5.76 -21.99
CA ALA A 104 -0.02 -5.43 -21.80
C ALA A 104 -0.42 -5.34 -20.32
N ALA A 105 0.10 -6.25 -19.49
CA ALA A 105 -0.12 -6.20 -18.04
C ALA A 105 0.47 -4.93 -17.41
N GLU A 106 1.74 -4.62 -17.70
CA GLU A 106 2.40 -3.38 -17.25
C GLU A 106 1.59 -2.14 -17.65
N ALA A 107 1.19 -2.04 -18.92
CA ALA A 107 0.37 -0.93 -19.40
C ALA A 107 -0.99 -0.84 -18.68
N LEU A 108 -1.58 -1.96 -18.29
CA LEU A 108 -2.84 -1.98 -17.53
C LEU A 108 -2.64 -1.64 -16.04
N MET A 109 -1.50 -2.00 -15.45
CA MET A 109 -1.15 -1.61 -14.07
C MET A 109 -0.88 -0.11 -13.97
N GLU A 110 -0.14 0.46 -14.92
CA GLU A 110 0.11 1.90 -15.00
C GLU A 110 -1.17 2.69 -15.26
N HIS A 111 -2.10 2.13 -16.03
CA HIS A 111 -3.34 2.78 -16.45
C HIS A 111 -4.57 1.87 -16.27
N PRO A 112 -5.06 1.67 -15.03
CA PRO A 112 -6.10 0.67 -14.74
C PRO A 112 -7.52 1.15 -15.07
N ALA A 113 -7.69 2.39 -15.54
CA ALA A 113 -8.97 2.98 -15.94
C ALA A 113 -9.82 2.15 -16.92
N PRO A 114 -9.27 1.35 -17.86
CA PRO A 114 -10.07 0.47 -18.71
C PRO A 114 -10.85 -0.60 -17.95
N ILE A 115 -10.43 -0.99 -16.74
CA ILE A 115 -11.06 -2.04 -15.92
C ILE A 115 -12.42 -1.57 -15.39
N THR A 116 -12.55 -0.30 -15.01
CA THR A 116 -13.79 0.26 -14.43
C THR A 116 -14.84 0.65 -15.48
N GLN A 117 -14.51 0.50 -16.76
CA GLN A 117 -15.47 0.76 -17.83
C GLN A 117 -16.52 -0.35 -17.88
N ARG A 118 -17.79 0.02 -18.07
CA ARG A 118 -18.90 -0.93 -18.17
C ARG A 118 -18.75 -1.96 -19.31
N ALA A 119 -17.99 -1.62 -20.34
CA ALA A 119 -17.62 -2.50 -21.44
C ALA A 119 -16.15 -2.26 -21.80
N PRO A 120 -15.20 -2.97 -21.16
CA PRO A 120 -13.77 -2.75 -21.40
C PRO A 120 -13.42 -2.97 -22.88
N GLY A 121 -12.75 -1.98 -23.47
CA GLY A 121 -12.31 -2.00 -24.86
C GLY A 121 -11.10 -2.91 -25.12
N SER A 122 -10.27 -3.13 -24.10
CA SER A 122 -9.10 -4.03 -24.14
C SER A 122 -9.52 -5.48 -23.83
N ALA A 123 -8.87 -6.45 -24.47
CA ALA A 123 -9.15 -7.86 -24.22
C ALA A 123 -8.71 -8.27 -22.81
N LEU A 124 -7.57 -7.74 -22.35
CA LEU A 124 -7.04 -8.00 -21.02
C LEU A 124 -7.92 -7.38 -19.92
N ALA A 125 -8.32 -6.12 -20.06
CA ALA A 125 -9.19 -5.46 -19.10
C ALA A 125 -10.53 -6.20 -18.94
N ARG A 126 -11.08 -6.72 -20.05
CA ARG A 126 -12.27 -7.58 -20.02
C ARG A 126 -12.00 -8.88 -19.27
N ALA A 127 -10.87 -9.55 -19.54
CA ALA A 127 -10.51 -10.77 -18.84
C ALA A 127 -10.32 -10.57 -17.33
N VAL A 128 -9.77 -9.43 -16.90
CA VAL A 128 -9.66 -9.06 -15.48
C VAL A 128 -11.05 -8.98 -14.81
N VAL A 129 -12.03 -8.36 -15.49
CA VAL A 129 -13.40 -8.25 -14.98
C VAL A 129 -14.14 -9.59 -15.01
N GLU A 130 -13.89 -10.44 -16.02
CA GLU A 130 -14.63 -11.69 -16.25
C GLU A 130 -14.02 -12.92 -15.57
N THR A 131 -12.75 -12.86 -15.14
CA THR A 131 -12.08 -14.03 -14.55
C THR A 131 -12.67 -14.42 -13.19
N ASP A 132 -12.51 -15.69 -12.81
CA ASP A 132 -12.91 -16.24 -11.51
C ASP A 132 -11.76 -16.35 -10.51
N ALA A 133 -10.51 -16.23 -11.00
CA ALA A 133 -9.32 -16.13 -10.18
C ALA A 133 -8.23 -15.32 -10.90
N ILE A 134 -7.37 -14.66 -10.14
CA ILE A 134 -6.14 -14.03 -10.65
C ILE A 134 -4.93 -14.69 -9.99
N VAL A 135 -3.95 -15.05 -10.80
CA VAL A 135 -2.62 -15.44 -10.35
C VAL A 135 -1.69 -14.28 -10.67
N LEU A 136 -1.12 -13.64 -9.65
CA LEU A 136 -0.13 -12.56 -9.75
C LEU A 136 1.27 -13.17 -9.73
N LEU A 137 2.02 -13.07 -10.82
CA LEU A 137 3.33 -13.70 -10.97
C LEU A 137 4.45 -12.66 -10.83
N VAL A 138 5.39 -12.93 -9.95
CA VAL A 138 6.64 -12.14 -9.80
C VAL A 138 7.86 -13.06 -9.96
N ASP A 139 8.98 -12.50 -10.43
CA ASP A 139 10.23 -13.24 -10.54
C ASP A 139 10.90 -13.33 -9.16
N ALA A 140 11.07 -14.55 -8.63
CA ALA A 140 11.70 -14.76 -7.33
C ALA A 140 13.16 -14.29 -7.31
N SER A 141 13.82 -14.25 -8.47
CA SER A 141 15.21 -13.84 -8.66
C SER A 141 15.41 -12.33 -8.79
N SER A 142 14.33 -11.55 -8.90
CA SER A 142 14.39 -10.09 -8.79
C SER A 142 15.07 -9.64 -7.51
N THR A 143 15.49 -8.38 -7.45
CA THR A 143 16.00 -7.78 -6.20
C THR A 143 14.88 -7.60 -5.18
N ARG A 144 15.19 -7.10 -3.98
CA ARG A 144 14.14 -6.79 -2.99
C ARG A 144 13.36 -5.54 -3.41
N GLU A 145 14.09 -4.56 -3.93
CA GLU A 145 13.57 -3.30 -4.43
C GLU A 145 12.61 -3.51 -5.61
N GLU A 146 12.99 -4.36 -6.57
CA GLU A 146 12.12 -4.71 -7.71
C GLU A 146 10.85 -5.45 -7.28
N LEU A 147 10.92 -6.29 -6.25
CA LEU A 147 9.72 -6.93 -5.70
C LEU A 147 8.79 -5.93 -5.01
N THR A 148 9.34 -4.99 -4.24
CA THR A 148 8.55 -3.93 -3.63
C THR A 148 7.86 -3.07 -4.69
N GLU A 149 8.57 -2.65 -5.73
CA GLU A 149 7.99 -1.89 -6.86
C GLU A 149 6.86 -2.67 -7.55
N ALA A 150 7.06 -3.97 -7.79
CA ALA A 150 6.02 -4.82 -8.35
C ALA A 150 4.77 -4.92 -7.44
N PHE A 151 4.95 -4.92 -6.12
CA PHE A 151 3.84 -4.94 -5.17
C PHE A 151 3.07 -3.62 -5.13
N ASP A 152 3.75 -2.48 -5.21
CA ASP A 152 3.12 -1.16 -5.31
C ASP A 152 2.22 -1.05 -6.56
N GLU A 153 2.70 -1.55 -7.70
CA GLU A 153 1.91 -1.58 -8.93
C GLU A 153 0.72 -2.54 -8.84
N PHE A 154 0.90 -3.71 -8.22
CA PHE A 154 -0.20 -4.65 -8.02
C PHE A 154 -1.30 -4.10 -7.13
N ASP A 155 -0.99 -3.27 -6.15
CA ASP A 155 -2.03 -2.70 -5.31
C ASP A 155 -2.91 -1.68 -6.03
N ALA A 156 -2.28 -0.75 -6.77
CA ALA A 156 -3.03 0.21 -7.57
C ALA A 156 -3.97 -0.53 -8.56
N PHE A 157 -3.47 -1.63 -9.12
CA PHE A 157 -4.25 -2.54 -9.95
C PHE A 157 -5.37 -3.23 -9.15
N LEU A 158 -5.07 -3.88 -8.03
CA LEU A 158 -6.02 -4.65 -7.22
C LEU A 158 -7.14 -3.77 -6.65
N SER A 159 -6.81 -2.57 -6.17
CA SER A 159 -7.79 -1.56 -5.74
C SER A 159 -8.78 -1.22 -6.86
N THR A 160 -8.29 -1.15 -8.11
CA THR A 160 -9.15 -0.88 -9.27
C THR A 160 -10.00 -2.10 -9.64
N VAL A 161 -9.44 -3.32 -9.57
CA VAL A 161 -10.18 -4.57 -9.77
C VAL A 161 -11.30 -4.71 -8.75
N GLU A 162 -11.01 -4.37 -7.49
CA GLU A 162 -11.98 -4.30 -6.41
C GLU A 162 -13.13 -3.34 -6.77
N SER A 163 -12.84 -2.09 -7.11
CA SER A 163 -13.90 -1.16 -7.51
C SER A 163 -14.77 -1.71 -8.66
N ALA A 164 -14.15 -2.29 -9.70
CA ALA A 164 -14.87 -2.83 -10.84
C ALA A 164 -15.73 -4.06 -10.50
N LYS A 165 -15.21 -4.97 -9.66
CA LYS A 165 -15.94 -6.17 -9.24
C LYS A 165 -17.11 -5.83 -8.30
N THR A 166 -16.95 -4.84 -7.42
CA THR A 166 -18.03 -4.30 -6.57
C THR A 166 -19.17 -3.74 -7.41
N ASP A 167 -18.83 -2.92 -8.42
CA ASP A 167 -19.80 -2.35 -9.35
C ASP A 167 -20.53 -3.43 -10.16
N SER A 168 -19.85 -4.53 -10.49
CA SER A 168 -20.44 -5.68 -11.18
C SER A 168 -21.37 -6.52 -10.29
N ARG A 169 -21.47 -6.21 -8.99
CA ARG A 169 -22.23 -6.97 -7.96
C ARG A 169 -21.78 -8.44 -7.87
N SER A 170 -20.50 -8.71 -8.06
CA SER A 170 -19.95 -10.06 -7.90
C SER A 170 -20.08 -10.53 -6.45
N VAL A 171 -20.25 -11.84 -6.26
CA VAL A 171 -20.27 -12.46 -4.93
C VAL A 171 -18.88 -12.32 -4.30
N GLY A 172 -18.80 -12.08 -2.98
CA GLY A 172 -17.50 -12.03 -2.28
C GLY A 172 -16.70 -13.34 -2.35
N GLY A 173 -15.42 -13.27 -1.97
CA GLY A 173 -14.47 -14.38 -1.95
C GLY A 173 -13.77 -14.54 -3.29
N PHE A 174 -13.22 -13.46 -3.84
CA PHE A 174 -12.53 -13.51 -5.13
C PHE A 174 -11.07 -13.98 -4.93
N PRO A 175 -10.69 -15.16 -5.44
CA PRO A 175 -9.39 -15.76 -5.14
C PRO A 175 -8.25 -15.10 -5.91
N ILE A 176 -7.22 -14.66 -5.19
CA ILE A 176 -5.98 -14.06 -5.72
C ILE A 176 -4.78 -14.83 -5.18
N PHE A 177 -3.94 -15.34 -6.08
CA PHE A 177 -2.74 -16.11 -5.73
C PHE A 177 -1.49 -15.29 -6.06
N LEU A 178 -0.61 -15.03 -5.10
CA LEU A 178 0.69 -14.41 -5.36
C LEU A 178 1.73 -15.51 -5.55
N VAL A 179 2.36 -15.54 -6.72
CA VAL A 179 3.23 -16.64 -7.13
C VAL A 179 4.64 -16.14 -7.43
N LEU A 180 5.59 -16.59 -6.60
CA LEU A 180 7.01 -16.45 -6.86
C LEU A 180 7.43 -17.47 -7.91
N THR A 181 7.74 -17.00 -9.11
CA THR A 181 8.18 -17.84 -10.23
C THR A 181 9.71 -17.91 -10.30
N GLN A 182 10.23 -18.81 -11.14
CA GLN A 182 11.66 -18.93 -11.41
C GLN A 182 12.50 -19.22 -10.16
N CYS A 183 11.92 -19.92 -9.19
CA CYS A 183 12.63 -20.29 -7.97
C CYS A 183 13.86 -21.18 -8.23
N ASP A 184 13.98 -21.80 -9.41
CA ASP A 184 15.19 -22.50 -9.86
C ASP A 184 16.40 -21.57 -9.96
N ARG A 185 16.19 -20.29 -10.29
CA ARG A 185 17.26 -19.28 -10.34
C ARG A 185 17.81 -18.90 -8.98
N LEU A 186 17.10 -19.22 -7.90
CA LEU A 186 17.60 -19.00 -6.55
C LEU A 186 18.72 -19.97 -6.18
N ALA A 187 18.91 -21.08 -6.89
CA ALA A 187 19.96 -22.05 -6.57
C ALA A 187 21.36 -21.51 -6.86
N GLN A 188 22.30 -21.83 -5.98
CA GLN A 188 23.72 -21.54 -6.11
C GLN A 188 24.51 -22.81 -6.42
N PRO A 189 25.69 -22.69 -7.05
CA PRO A 189 26.56 -23.84 -7.27
C PRO A 189 26.84 -24.59 -5.95
N ARG A 190 26.62 -25.90 -5.95
CA ARG A 190 26.82 -26.83 -4.81
C ARG A 190 25.74 -26.78 -3.72
N ASP A 191 24.63 -26.09 -3.93
CA ASP A 191 23.50 -26.22 -3.02
C ASP A 191 22.99 -27.67 -2.94
N THR A 192 22.59 -28.10 -1.75
CA THR A 192 21.75 -29.29 -1.58
C THR A 192 20.28 -28.91 -1.74
N GLN A 193 19.40 -29.90 -1.93
CA GLN A 193 17.96 -29.65 -2.01
C GLN A 193 17.44 -28.86 -0.80
N LYS A 194 17.89 -29.25 0.39
CA LYS A 194 17.52 -28.58 1.64
C LYS A 194 17.93 -27.10 1.67
N ILE A 195 19.12 -26.76 1.17
CA ILE A 195 19.61 -25.36 1.18
C ILE A 195 18.82 -24.51 0.18
N TRP A 196 18.59 -25.04 -1.02
CA TRP A 196 17.78 -24.35 -2.02
C TRP A 196 16.34 -24.16 -1.55
N GLU A 197 15.68 -25.20 -1.03
CA GLU A 197 14.32 -25.10 -0.48
C GLU A 197 14.23 -24.13 0.70
N ALA A 198 15.27 -24.07 1.56
CA ALA A 198 15.34 -23.05 2.60
C ALA A 198 15.41 -21.64 2.02
N ARG A 199 16.19 -21.40 0.96
CA ARG A 199 16.26 -20.09 0.29
C ARG A 199 14.96 -19.72 -0.41
N VAL A 200 14.29 -20.69 -1.04
CA VAL A 200 12.95 -20.52 -1.61
C VAL A 200 11.96 -20.13 -0.52
N LYS A 201 11.98 -20.84 0.62
CA LYS A 201 11.14 -20.53 1.77
C LYS A 201 11.42 -19.14 2.33
N ASP A 202 12.68 -18.77 2.50
CA ASP A 202 13.06 -17.43 2.95
C ASP A 202 12.53 -16.35 1.99
N ARG A 203 12.53 -16.62 0.67
CA ARG A 203 11.99 -15.70 -0.33
C ARG A 203 10.46 -15.62 -0.28
N VAL A 204 9.77 -16.74 -0.06
CA VAL A 204 8.32 -16.79 0.19
C VAL A 204 7.97 -16.01 1.44
N ASP A 205 8.67 -16.26 2.55
CA ASP A 205 8.43 -15.60 3.82
C ASP A 205 8.68 -14.09 3.70
N TYR A 206 9.70 -13.67 2.93
CA TYR A 206 9.92 -12.26 2.60
C TYR A 206 8.79 -11.66 1.75
N ALA A 207 8.40 -12.32 0.66
CA ALA A 207 7.35 -11.81 -0.22
C ALA A 207 6.00 -11.76 0.49
N TRP A 208 5.68 -12.79 1.28
CA TRP A 208 4.54 -12.80 2.18
C TRP A 208 4.60 -11.64 3.14
N LYS A 209 5.72 -11.46 3.88
CA LYS A 209 5.82 -10.37 4.85
C LYS A 209 5.72 -9.01 4.17
N ALA A 210 6.43 -8.79 3.06
CA ALA A 210 6.39 -7.52 2.34
C ALA A 210 4.99 -7.23 1.81
N PHE A 211 4.31 -8.22 1.24
CA PHE A 211 2.95 -8.07 0.75
C PHE A 211 1.93 -7.97 1.90
N GLU A 212 2.12 -8.65 3.03
CA GLU A 212 1.25 -8.55 4.21
C GLU A 212 1.45 -7.22 4.95
N GLU A 213 2.68 -6.77 5.12
CA GLU A 213 3.03 -5.44 5.64
C GLU A 213 2.43 -4.38 4.74
N TYR A 214 2.47 -4.60 3.43
CA TYR A 214 1.76 -3.78 2.45
C TYR A 214 0.23 -3.79 2.63
N LEU A 215 -0.41 -4.97 2.73
CA LEU A 215 -1.86 -5.10 2.98
C LEU A 215 -2.27 -4.50 4.34
N LYS A 216 -1.36 -4.48 5.32
CA LYS A 216 -1.58 -3.88 6.63
C LYS A 216 -1.35 -2.38 6.62
N ASP A 217 -0.35 -1.88 5.90
CA ASP A 217 -0.11 -0.45 5.71
C ASP A 217 -1.23 0.18 4.86
N ALA A 218 -1.98 -0.64 4.10
CA ALA A 218 -3.23 -0.24 3.46
C ALA A 218 -4.40 0.01 4.45
N ASP A 219 -4.34 -0.44 5.73
CA ASP A 219 -4.94 0.22 6.91
C ASP A 219 -4.74 -0.54 8.24
N PRO A 220 -4.39 0.16 9.35
CA PRO A 220 -5.31 0.18 10.49
C PRO A 220 -5.29 1.53 11.25
N GLU A 221 -5.93 2.57 10.74
CA GLU A 221 -6.50 3.63 11.59
C GLU A 221 -8.01 3.37 11.77
N GLU A 222 -8.50 3.43 13.01
CA GLU A 222 -9.92 3.23 13.41
C GLU A 222 -10.60 1.88 13.11
N GLY A 223 -10.23 0.79 13.81
CA GLY A 223 -11.20 -0.23 14.28
C GLY A 223 -12.22 -0.85 13.31
N ARG A 224 -12.09 -0.63 12.01
CA ARG A 224 -12.81 -1.25 10.91
C ARG A 224 -11.87 -2.30 10.37
N GLU A 225 -12.35 -3.53 10.47
CA GLU A 225 -11.85 -4.68 9.76
C GLU A 225 -11.38 -4.29 8.34
N SER A 226 -10.10 -4.58 8.06
CA SER A 226 -9.31 -4.20 6.87
C SER A 226 -10.12 -4.01 5.56
N PRO A 227 -9.79 -2.99 4.73
CA PRO A 227 -10.48 -2.71 3.45
C PRO A 227 -10.56 -3.91 2.49
N PHE A 228 -9.73 -4.95 2.68
CA PHE A 228 -9.83 -6.23 1.96
C PHE A 228 -11.08 -7.09 2.29
N LEU A 229 -12.07 -6.53 3.01
CA LEU A 229 -13.33 -7.21 3.38
C LEU A 229 -14.58 -6.69 2.64
N ALA A 230 -14.46 -5.68 1.77
CA ALA A 230 -15.58 -5.32 0.86
C ALA A 230 -15.68 -6.29 -0.33
N PHE A 231 -14.59 -6.99 -0.65
CA PHE A 231 -14.60 -8.32 -1.26
C PHE A 231 -14.71 -9.32 -0.12
N GLY A 232 -15.59 -10.32 -0.20
CA GLY A 232 -15.38 -11.49 0.66
C GLY A 232 -13.91 -11.91 0.54
N SER A 233 -13.27 -12.19 1.68
CA SER A 233 -11.82 -12.31 1.88
C SER A 233 -11.01 -12.52 0.60
N VAL A 234 -10.08 -11.60 0.32
CA VAL A 234 -8.96 -11.93 -0.56
C VAL A 234 -8.15 -13.01 0.15
N ASP A 235 -8.40 -14.27 -0.21
CA ASP A 235 -7.63 -15.40 0.27
C ASP A 235 -6.26 -15.36 -0.42
N LEU A 236 -5.37 -14.54 0.13
CA LEU A 236 -4.00 -14.44 -0.36
C LEU A 236 -3.25 -15.72 0.00
N GLU A 237 -2.83 -16.45 -1.03
CA GLU A 237 -1.92 -17.58 -0.89
C GLU A 237 -0.62 -17.26 -1.64
N VAL A 238 0.51 -17.28 -0.93
CA VAL A 238 1.83 -17.12 -1.53
C VAL A 238 2.42 -18.49 -1.85
N SER A 239 2.63 -18.77 -3.13
CA SER A 239 3.22 -20.01 -3.61
C SER A 239 4.55 -19.76 -4.31
N ALA A 240 5.48 -20.72 -4.24
CA ALA A 240 6.75 -20.67 -4.94
C ALA A 240 6.86 -21.80 -5.96
N VAL A 241 7.10 -21.46 -7.22
CA VAL A 241 7.11 -22.41 -8.33
C VAL A 241 8.35 -22.28 -9.20
N ALA A 242 8.76 -23.40 -9.78
CA ALA A 242 9.78 -23.44 -10.81
C ALA A 242 9.40 -24.46 -11.88
N ILE A 243 9.72 -24.14 -13.14
CA ILE A 243 9.42 -25.03 -14.28
C ILE A 243 10.25 -26.32 -14.22
N ARG A 244 11.40 -26.29 -13.55
CA ARG A 244 12.27 -27.44 -13.28
C ARG A 244 12.89 -27.29 -11.90
N ARG A 245 13.26 -28.39 -11.28
CA ARG A 245 14.19 -28.34 -10.14
C ARG A 245 15.58 -27.92 -10.65
N PRO A 246 16.31 -27.04 -9.94
CA PRO A 246 17.65 -26.66 -10.36
C PRO A 246 18.63 -27.83 -10.18
N PRO A 247 19.77 -27.84 -10.90
CA PRO A 247 20.83 -28.81 -10.66
C PRO A 247 21.43 -28.61 -9.27
N LEU A 248 21.33 -29.62 -8.41
CA LEU A 248 21.76 -29.59 -7.00
C LEU A 248 22.88 -30.61 -6.77
N ALA A 249 23.65 -30.45 -5.68
CA ALA A 249 24.80 -31.32 -5.38
C ALA A 249 24.45 -32.81 -5.32
N GLU A 250 23.26 -33.13 -4.80
CA GLU A 250 22.76 -34.51 -4.66
C GLU A 250 22.12 -35.03 -5.95
N HIS A 251 21.61 -34.13 -6.80
CA HIS A 251 20.88 -34.42 -8.03
C HIS A 251 21.29 -33.43 -9.12
N PRO A 252 22.46 -33.63 -9.77
CA PRO A 252 23.00 -32.67 -10.74
C PRO A 252 22.19 -32.59 -12.04
N ALA A 253 21.29 -33.53 -12.29
CA ALA A 253 20.36 -33.54 -13.42
C ALA A 253 18.97 -34.03 -12.96
N PRO A 254 18.17 -33.19 -12.27
CA PRO A 254 16.90 -33.61 -11.65
C PRO A 254 15.76 -33.91 -12.65
N GLY A 255 16.05 -33.90 -13.95
CA GLY A 255 15.07 -34.01 -15.01
C GLY A 255 14.18 -32.77 -15.14
N ASP A 256 13.18 -32.86 -16.00
CA ASP A 256 12.22 -31.79 -16.28
C ASP A 256 11.04 -31.79 -15.28
N GLN A 257 11.26 -32.23 -14.04
CA GLN A 257 10.20 -32.28 -13.04
C GLN A 257 9.89 -30.87 -12.49
N PRO A 258 8.64 -30.38 -12.59
CA PRO A 258 8.25 -29.10 -12.00
C PRO A 258 8.31 -29.09 -10.47
N TYR A 259 8.56 -27.91 -9.90
CA TYR A 259 8.49 -27.68 -8.45
C TYR A 259 7.21 -26.92 -8.09
N GLN A 260 6.35 -27.54 -7.27
CA GLN A 260 5.09 -27.01 -6.74
C GLN A 260 4.02 -26.53 -7.75
N VAL A 261 4.23 -26.74 -9.05
CA VAL A 261 3.28 -26.32 -10.09
C VAL A 261 1.96 -27.10 -10.01
N ALA A 262 2.02 -28.40 -9.67
CA ALA A 262 0.82 -29.24 -9.53
C ALA A 262 -0.08 -28.76 -8.39
N GLU A 263 0.52 -28.42 -7.24
CA GLU A 263 -0.15 -27.88 -6.06
C GLU A 263 -0.80 -26.53 -6.36
N LEU A 264 -0.04 -25.58 -6.93
CA LEU A 264 -0.55 -24.26 -7.31
C LEU A 264 -1.81 -24.37 -8.19
N PHE A 265 -1.77 -25.14 -9.27
CA PHE A 265 -2.91 -25.23 -10.18
C PHE A 265 -4.06 -26.04 -9.61
N ARG A 266 -3.81 -27.05 -8.76
CA ARG A 266 -4.89 -27.73 -8.03
C ARG A 266 -5.69 -26.72 -7.21
N ASP A 267 -4.99 -25.88 -6.46
CA ASP A 267 -5.60 -24.93 -5.52
C ASP A 267 -6.25 -23.77 -6.28
N CYS A 268 -5.58 -23.25 -7.32
CA CYS A 268 -6.12 -22.21 -8.20
C CYS A 268 -7.39 -22.65 -8.94
N PHE A 269 -7.40 -23.84 -9.54
CA PHE A 269 -8.58 -24.37 -10.24
C PHE A 269 -9.74 -24.66 -9.29
N SER A 270 -9.44 -25.15 -8.08
CA SER A 270 -10.45 -25.33 -7.04
C SER A 270 -11.07 -23.98 -6.62
N GLY A 271 -10.24 -22.96 -6.38
CA GLY A 271 -10.66 -21.61 -6.03
C GLY A 271 -11.54 -20.96 -7.11
N ALA A 272 -11.08 -20.98 -8.37
CA ALA A 272 -11.81 -20.46 -9.51
C ALA A 272 -13.18 -21.16 -9.69
N LYS A 273 -13.20 -22.50 -9.62
CA LYS A 273 -14.45 -23.27 -9.70
C LYS A 273 -15.41 -22.90 -8.58
N ALA A 274 -14.91 -22.79 -7.35
CA ALA A 274 -15.74 -22.46 -6.19
C ALA A 274 -16.35 -21.04 -6.32
N HIS A 275 -15.57 -20.07 -6.81
CA HIS A 275 -16.05 -18.73 -7.10
C HIS A 275 -17.11 -18.73 -8.21
N HIS A 276 -16.82 -19.36 -9.35
CA HIS A 276 -17.76 -19.49 -10.47
C HIS A 276 -19.10 -20.10 -10.03
N ASP A 277 -19.07 -21.18 -9.24
CA ASP A 277 -20.26 -21.83 -8.71
C ASP A 277 -21.04 -20.93 -7.73
N ARG A 278 -20.37 -20.03 -7.00
CA ARG A 278 -21.05 -19.01 -6.16
C ARG A 278 -21.74 -17.96 -7.03
N VAL A 279 -21.05 -17.40 -8.01
CA VAL A 279 -21.61 -16.40 -8.95
C VAL A 279 -22.85 -16.98 -9.64
N ARG A 280 -22.75 -18.20 -10.18
CA ARG A 280 -23.88 -18.87 -10.84
C ARG A 280 -25.05 -19.14 -9.91
N ARG A 281 -24.80 -19.54 -8.66
CA ARG A 281 -25.88 -19.75 -7.69
C ARG A 281 -26.59 -18.44 -7.37
N SER A 282 -25.85 -17.35 -7.20
CA SER A 282 -26.39 -16.01 -6.99
C SER A 282 -27.24 -15.56 -8.20
N GLU A 283 -26.73 -15.70 -9.42
CA GLU A 283 -27.49 -15.37 -10.63
C GLU A 283 -28.76 -16.21 -10.78
N LYS A 284 -28.68 -17.52 -10.52
CA LYS A 284 -29.85 -18.41 -10.55
C LYS A 284 -30.88 -17.96 -9.51
N GLN A 285 -30.46 -17.69 -8.28
CA GLN A 285 -31.34 -17.18 -7.22
C GLN A 285 -31.97 -15.85 -7.62
N LEU A 286 -31.21 -14.91 -8.17
CA LEU A 286 -31.74 -13.65 -8.67
C LEU A 286 -32.77 -13.86 -9.79
N ARG A 287 -32.47 -14.70 -10.79
CA ARG A 287 -33.41 -15.04 -11.86
C ARG A 287 -34.67 -15.72 -11.32
N TRP A 288 -34.56 -16.58 -10.31
CA TRP A 288 -35.71 -17.19 -9.64
C TRP A 288 -36.54 -16.15 -8.89
N THR A 289 -35.92 -15.21 -8.16
CA THR A 289 -36.62 -14.12 -7.48
C THR A 289 -37.34 -13.20 -8.47
N VAL A 290 -36.68 -12.83 -9.58
CA VAL A 290 -37.27 -12.00 -10.63
C VAL A 290 -38.43 -12.73 -11.32
N ARG A 291 -38.25 -14.00 -11.69
CA ARG A 291 -39.34 -14.81 -12.30
C ARG A 291 -40.48 -15.03 -11.31
N GLY A 292 -40.20 -15.25 -10.03
CA GLY A 292 -41.20 -15.38 -8.97
C GLY A 292 -42.02 -14.11 -8.80
N ALA A 293 -41.36 -12.94 -8.76
CA ALA A 293 -42.03 -11.65 -8.72
C ALA A 293 -42.90 -11.40 -9.97
N LEU A 294 -42.38 -11.71 -11.16
CA LEU A 294 -43.12 -11.56 -12.42
C LEU A 294 -44.32 -12.50 -12.49
N THR A 295 -44.17 -13.77 -12.06
CA THR A 295 -45.25 -14.76 -12.05
C THR A 295 -46.32 -14.39 -11.02
N GLY A 296 -45.92 -13.89 -9.84
CA GLY A 296 -46.84 -13.35 -8.84
C GLY A 296 -47.65 -12.17 -9.37
N LEU A 297 -46.98 -11.24 -10.09
CA LEU A 297 -47.66 -10.13 -10.77
C LEU A 297 -48.64 -10.64 -11.84
N THR A 298 -48.25 -11.65 -12.62
CA THR A 298 -49.08 -12.21 -13.69
C THR A 298 -50.29 -12.95 -13.11
N PHE A 299 -50.13 -13.69 -12.01
CA PHE A 299 -51.22 -14.36 -11.31
C PHE A 299 -52.21 -13.36 -10.69
N LEU A 300 -51.70 -12.24 -10.15
CA LEU A 300 -52.51 -11.15 -9.60
C LEU A 300 -53.31 -10.43 -10.70
N LEU A 301 -52.72 -10.24 -11.87
CA LEU A 301 -53.40 -9.69 -13.06
C LEU A 301 -54.46 -10.65 -13.62
N LEU A 302 -54.20 -11.96 -13.62
CA LEU A 302 -55.17 -12.99 -14.03
C LEU A 302 -56.37 -13.10 -13.07
N THR A 303 -56.14 -12.98 -11.75
CA THR A 303 -57.22 -12.95 -10.76
C THR A 303 -58.08 -11.68 -10.85
N LEU A 304 -57.48 -10.53 -11.18
CA LEU A 304 -58.22 -9.30 -11.50
C LEU A 304 -59.02 -9.40 -12.80
N GLY A 305 -58.50 -10.09 -13.82
CA GLY A 305 -59.18 -10.31 -15.11
C GLY A 305 -60.44 -11.18 -15.00
N THR A 306 -60.45 -12.19 -14.12
CA THR A 306 -61.64 -13.05 -13.92
C THR A 306 -62.83 -12.34 -13.26
N ILE A 307 -62.61 -11.24 -12.54
CA ILE A 307 -63.68 -10.48 -11.86
C ILE A 307 -64.37 -9.48 -12.82
N ALA A 308 -63.71 -9.10 -13.93
CA ALA A 308 -64.23 -8.13 -14.88
C ALA A 308 -65.21 -8.70 -15.94
N LEU A 309 -65.33 -10.03 -16.05
CA LEU A 309 -66.08 -10.71 -17.13
C LEU A 309 -67.62 -10.77 -16.92
N PHE A 310 -68.16 -10.25 -15.81
CA PHE A 310 -69.60 -10.24 -15.56
C PHE A 310 -70.12 -8.91 -14.98
N PRO A 311 -70.22 -7.83 -15.75
CA PRO A 311 -70.93 -6.64 -15.31
C PRO A 311 -72.45 -6.85 -15.48
N PRO A 312 -73.28 -6.64 -14.44
CA PRO A 312 -74.73 -6.58 -14.60
C PRO A 312 -75.11 -5.30 -15.36
N GLU A 313 -75.93 -5.45 -16.40
CA GLU A 313 -76.51 -4.34 -17.14
C GLU A 313 -77.41 -3.52 -16.21
N THR A 314 -77.06 -2.24 -16.04
CA THR A 314 -77.95 -1.25 -15.42
C THR A 314 -78.24 -0.18 -16.45
N THR A 315 -79.51 -0.08 -16.82
CA THR A 315 -80.10 1.02 -17.59
C THR A 315 -80.00 2.30 -16.76
N GLY A 316 -78.82 2.89 -16.79
CA GLY A 316 -78.51 4.14 -16.11
C GLY A 316 -78.73 5.34 -17.02
N PRO A 317 -78.75 6.55 -16.42
CA PRO A 317 -79.07 7.81 -17.10
C PRO A 317 -78.15 8.13 -18.29
N ASP A 318 -78.63 9.02 -19.17
CA ASP A 318 -77.92 9.58 -20.33
C ASP A 318 -76.45 9.90 -20.00
N LEU A 319 -75.53 9.34 -20.79
CA LEU A 319 -74.09 9.38 -20.57
C LEU A 319 -73.56 10.82 -20.44
N ALA A 320 -74.15 11.75 -21.18
CA ALA A 320 -73.82 13.17 -21.11
C ALA A 320 -74.04 13.75 -19.71
N ALA A 321 -75.17 13.43 -19.06
CA ALA A 321 -75.49 13.92 -17.72
C ALA A 321 -74.54 13.34 -16.65
N LYS A 322 -74.07 12.10 -16.82
CA LYS A 322 -73.08 11.48 -15.91
C LYS A 322 -71.71 12.14 -16.02
N ILE A 323 -71.28 12.49 -17.23
CA ILE A 323 -70.02 13.21 -17.46
C ILE A 323 -70.11 14.62 -16.85
N ASP A 324 -71.21 15.34 -17.09
CA ASP A 324 -71.41 16.69 -16.53
C ASP A 324 -71.48 16.69 -14.99
N ASP A 325 -72.02 15.63 -14.39
CA ASP A 325 -72.03 15.46 -12.93
C ASP A 325 -70.62 15.15 -12.40
N TYR A 326 -69.87 14.28 -13.08
CA TYR A 326 -68.47 13.99 -12.75
C TYR A 326 -67.59 15.23 -12.85
N GLU A 327 -67.71 16.01 -13.93
CA GLU A 327 -66.94 17.24 -14.15
C GLU A 327 -67.24 18.29 -13.07
N ARG A 328 -68.51 18.47 -12.70
CA ARG A 328 -68.90 19.40 -11.61
C ARG A 328 -68.39 18.98 -10.23
N GLN A 329 -68.23 17.68 -10.01
CA GLN A 329 -67.71 17.12 -8.76
C GLN A 329 -66.20 16.86 -8.80
N GLU A 330 -65.51 17.25 -9.88
CA GLU A 330 -64.09 16.98 -10.04
C GLU A 330 -63.28 17.70 -8.94
N ARG A 331 -62.54 16.90 -8.17
CA ARG A 331 -61.66 17.40 -7.11
C ARG A 331 -60.33 17.89 -7.69
N PRO A 332 -59.56 18.71 -6.95
CA PRO A 332 -58.20 19.09 -7.35
C PRO A 332 -57.32 17.88 -7.66
N ALA A 333 -56.28 18.09 -8.48
CA ALA A 333 -55.34 17.04 -8.90
C ALA A 333 -54.78 16.22 -7.71
N ALA A 334 -54.46 16.90 -6.60
CA ALA A 334 -53.94 16.27 -5.38
C ALA A 334 -54.86 15.20 -4.79
N GLU A 335 -56.18 15.43 -4.81
CA GLU A 335 -57.16 14.47 -4.30
C GLU A 335 -57.55 13.44 -5.36
N ARG A 336 -57.84 13.87 -6.59
CA ARG A 336 -58.31 12.92 -7.61
C ARG A 336 -57.24 11.94 -8.09
N LEU A 337 -55.97 12.32 -8.00
CA LEU A 337 -54.82 11.47 -8.34
C LEU A 337 -54.22 10.76 -7.10
N ALA A 338 -54.79 10.96 -5.91
CA ALA A 338 -54.35 10.24 -4.72
C ALA A 338 -54.57 8.72 -4.88
N ASP A 339 -53.73 7.92 -4.23
CA ASP A 339 -53.75 6.45 -4.31
C ASP A 339 -55.12 5.85 -4.00
N GLU A 340 -55.83 6.46 -3.04
CA GLU A 340 -57.16 6.04 -2.61
C GLU A 340 -58.24 6.25 -3.68
N HIS A 341 -58.01 7.13 -4.66
CA HIS A 341 -59.02 7.59 -5.61
C HIS A 341 -58.66 7.34 -7.07
N ILE A 342 -57.38 7.23 -7.41
CA ILE A 342 -56.91 7.18 -8.80
C ILE A 342 -57.49 6.00 -9.59
N GLU A 343 -57.58 4.79 -9.02
CA GLU A 343 -58.15 3.63 -9.70
C GLU A 343 -59.67 3.72 -9.84
N ARG A 344 -60.34 4.30 -8.83
CA ARG A 344 -61.80 4.55 -8.88
C ARG A 344 -62.11 5.54 -10.01
N ASN A 345 -61.36 6.63 -10.07
CA ASN A 345 -61.52 7.69 -11.08
C ASN A 345 -61.21 7.15 -12.49
N LYS A 346 -60.12 6.39 -12.65
CA LYS A 346 -59.78 5.72 -13.91
C LYS A 346 -60.88 4.77 -14.37
N THR A 347 -61.41 3.96 -13.45
CA THR A 347 -62.49 3.02 -13.76
C THR A 347 -63.77 3.75 -14.18
N ALA A 348 -64.13 4.84 -13.50
CA ALA A 348 -65.29 5.67 -13.84
C ALA A 348 -65.14 6.27 -15.26
N LEU A 349 -63.99 6.88 -15.55
CA LEU A 349 -63.72 7.48 -16.86
C LEU A 349 -63.63 6.43 -17.98
N ASN A 350 -63.05 5.26 -17.74
CA ASN A 350 -63.03 4.15 -18.70
C ASN A 350 -64.43 3.64 -19.02
N ARG A 351 -65.34 3.60 -18.03
CA ARG A 351 -66.76 3.29 -18.28
C ARG A 351 -67.41 4.33 -19.17
N PHE A 352 -67.11 5.62 -19.00
CA PHE A 352 -67.61 6.65 -19.91
C PHE A 352 -67.08 6.48 -21.33
N ALA A 353 -65.77 6.22 -21.48
CA ALA A 353 -65.13 6.05 -22.77
C ALA A 353 -65.57 4.77 -23.51
N GLY A 354 -65.87 3.69 -22.78
CA GLY A 354 -66.32 2.42 -23.33
C GLY A 354 -67.83 2.34 -23.62
N ASP A 355 -68.60 3.36 -23.23
CA ASP A 355 -70.04 3.41 -23.50
C ASP A 355 -70.30 3.65 -25.00
N SER A 356 -71.23 2.88 -25.59
CA SER A 356 -71.59 3.01 -27.01
C SER A 356 -72.07 4.41 -27.43
N ALA A 357 -72.60 5.21 -26.50
CA ALA A 357 -73.03 6.58 -26.76
C ALA A 357 -71.87 7.59 -26.78
N PHE A 358 -70.67 7.22 -26.33
CA PHE A 358 -69.51 8.12 -26.21
C PHE A 358 -69.14 8.78 -27.53
N ALA A 359 -69.21 8.04 -28.64
CA ALA A 359 -68.91 8.55 -29.98
C ALA A 359 -69.87 9.67 -30.45
N ARG A 360 -71.08 9.74 -29.86
CA ARG A 360 -72.12 10.73 -30.19
C ARG A 360 -72.09 11.97 -29.30
N LEU A 361 -71.22 12.01 -28.29
CA LEU A 361 -71.06 13.17 -27.41
C LEU A 361 -70.42 14.36 -28.14
N SER A 362 -70.59 15.55 -27.57
CA SER A 362 -69.87 16.76 -28.03
C SER A 362 -68.35 16.56 -27.94
N GLU A 363 -67.61 17.28 -28.78
CA GLU A 363 -66.15 17.24 -28.81
C GLU A 363 -65.53 17.62 -27.47
N ASP A 364 -66.07 18.64 -26.79
CA ASP A 364 -65.60 19.08 -25.48
C ASP A 364 -65.67 17.97 -24.43
N ARG A 365 -66.81 17.25 -24.37
CA ARG A 365 -67.00 16.15 -23.40
C ARG A 365 -66.11 14.95 -23.71
N ARG A 366 -65.96 14.61 -25.00
CA ARG A 366 -65.02 13.57 -25.40
C ARG A 366 -63.60 13.95 -24.99
N THR A 367 -63.19 15.19 -25.27
CA THR A 367 -61.88 15.74 -24.93
C THR A 367 -61.63 15.76 -23.43
N PHE A 368 -62.62 16.15 -22.62
CA PHE A 368 -62.55 16.08 -21.16
C PHE A 368 -62.25 14.65 -20.67
N VAL A 369 -63.06 13.66 -21.07
CA VAL A 369 -62.87 12.27 -20.63
C VAL A 369 -61.52 11.72 -21.11
N THR A 370 -61.17 11.93 -22.38
CA THR A 370 -59.90 11.41 -22.93
C THR A 370 -58.67 12.10 -22.32
N SER A 371 -58.74 13.42 -22.08
CA SER A 371 -57.63 14.17 -21.45
C SER A 371 -57.43 13.76 -20.00
N ARG A 372 -58.49 13.47 -19.25
CA ARG A 372 -58.41 12.96 -17.87
C ARG A 372 -57.90 11.53 -17.78
N LEU A 373 -58.31 10.65 -18.71
CA LEU A 373 -57.72 9.31 -18.80
C LEU A 373 -56.22 9.38 -19.09
N LYS A 374 -55.83 10.19 -20.09
CA LYS A 374 -54.42 10.44 -20.42
C LYS A 374 -53.65 10.98 -19.22
N GLU A 375 -54.19 11.96 -18.50
CA GLU A 375 -53.55 12.53 -17.32
C GLU A 375 -53.33 11.50 -16.20
N ILE A 376 -54.32 10.63 -15.93
CA ILE A 376 -54.17 9.56 -14.94
C ILE A 376 -53.05 8.59 -15.35
N ASP A 377 -53.01 8.20 -16.62
CA ASP A 377 -51.98 7.30 -17.14
C ASP A 377 -50.58 7.93 -17.09
N ASP A 378 -50.46 9.20 -17.49
CA ASP A 378 -49.22 9.96 -17.41
C ASP A 378 -48.77 10.14 -15.96
N TYR A 379 -49.69 10.42 -15.02
CA TYR A 379 -49.38 10.54 -13.61
C TYR A 379 -48.87 9.21 -13.01
N ARG A 380 -49.51 8.09 -13.36
CA ARG A 380 -49.06 6.75 -12.93
C ARG A 380 -47.66 6.44 -13.48
N ALA A 381 -47.42 6.75 -14.74
CA ALA A 381 -46.10 6.57 -15.37
C ALA A 381 -45.03 7.44 -14.70
N TYR A 382 -45.34 8.71 -14.46
CA TYR A 382 -44.47 9.65 -13.75
C TYR A 382 -44.14 9.16 -12.34
N ARG A 383 -45.15 8.75 -11.56
CA ARG A 383 -44.97 8.22 -10.21
C ARG A 383 -44.13 6.95 -10.19
N ALA A 384 -44.34 6.03 -11.14
CA ALA A 384 -43.53 4.83 -11.26
C ALA A 384 -42.06 5.17 -11.58
N LYS A 385 -41.83 6.15 -12.47
CA LYS A 385 -40.48 6.65 -12.80
C LYS A 385 -39.80 7.27 -11.57
N LEU A 386 -40.51 8.10 -10.82
CA LEU A 386 -40.00 8.71 -9.58
C LEU A 386 -39.71 7.65 -8.50
N ALA A 387 -40.58 6.65 -8.34
CA ALA A 387 -40.40 5.56 -7.39
C ALA A 387 -39.19 4.67 -7.74
N GLY A 388 -38.88 4.50 -9.03
CA GLY A 388 -37.69 3.78 -9.51
C GLY A 388 -36.39 4.59 -9.44
N ALA A 389 -36.47 5.91 -9.25
CA ALA A 389 -35.29 6.76 -9.16
C ALA A 389 -34.56 6.59 -7.82
N ILE A 390 -33.25 6.83 -7.84
CA ILE A 390 -32.39 6.83 -6.65
C ILE A 390 -32.76 8.06 -5.79
N ALA A 391 -33.04 7.84 -4.51
CA ALA A 391 -33.34 8.95 -3.59
C ALA A 391 -32.05 9.67 -3.22
N PRO A 392 -32.11 10.96 -2.86
CA PRO A 392 -30.93 11.69 -2.36
C PRO A 392 -30.22 10.99 -1.19
N ALA A 393 -30.97 10.32 -0.31
CA ALA A 393 -30.43 9.53 0.80
C ALA A 393 -29.55 8.32 0.37
N GLY A 394 -29.70 7.86 -0.87
CA GLY A 394 -28.91 6.78 -1.45
C GLY A 394 -27.59 7.22 -2.05
N ALA A 395 -27.36 8.54 -2.20
CA ALA A 395 -26.12 9.05 -2.75
C ALA A 395 -24.93 8.75 -1.83
N ARG A 396 -23.75 8.52 -2.43
CA ARG A 396 -22.47 8.34 -1.74
C ARG A 396 -21.45 9.44 -2.06
N SER A 397 -21.74 10.29 -3.04
CA SER A 397 -20.83 11.36 -3.45
C SER A 397 -21.57 12.61 -3.93
N LEU A 398 -20.90 13.78 -3.86
CA LEU A 398 -21.44 15.02 -4.42
C LEU A 398 -21.71 14.93 -5.93
N PRO A 399 -20.86 14.32 -6.78
CA PRO A 399 -21.16 14.12 -8.20
C PRO A 399 -22.44 13.31 -8.42
N GLU A 400 -22.67 12.24 -7.66
CA GLU A 400 -23.90 11.46 -7.73
C GLU A 400 -25.12 12.28 -7.30
N LEU A 401 -25.01 13.01 -6.19
CA LEU A 401 -26.06 13.88 -5.70
C LEU A 401 -26.45 14.97 -6.73
N LYS A 402 -25.47 15.54 -7.43
CA LYS A 402 -25.69 16.48 -8.54
C LYS A 402 -26.43 15.84 -9.70
N LYS A 403 -26.09 14.60 -10.07
CA LYS A 403 -26.82 13.85 -11.11
C LYS A 403 -28.27 13.59 -10.72
N ILE A 404 -28.52 13.20 -9.46
CA ILE A 404 -29.88 13.03 -8.91
C ILE A 404 -30.64 14.35 -8.99
N LYS A 405 -30.05 15.45 -8.52
CA LYS A 405 -30.63 16.79 -8.56
C LYS A 405 -30.97 17.24 -10.00
N GLU A 406 -30.09 16.94 -10.95
CA GLU A 406 -30.31 17.26 -12.36
C GLU A 406 -31.43 16.41 -12.98
N SER A 407 -31.45 15.10 -12.72
CA SER A 407 -32.54 14.21 -13.16
C SER A 407 -33.90 14.67 -12.60
N LEU A 408 -33.94 15.13 -11.34
CA LEU A 408 -35.15 15.69 -10.72
C LEU A 408 -35.64 16.98 -11.39
N ARG A 409 -34.72 17.79 -11.91
CA ARG A 409 -35.03 19.05 -12.60
C ARG A 409 -35.42 18.84 -14.05
N THR A 410 -34.94 17.78 -14.69
CA THR A 410 -35.08 17.55 -16.13
C THR A 410 -35.98 16.35 -16.41
N GLU A 411 -35.43 15.14 -16.32
CA GLU A 411 -36.12 13.89 -16.65
C GLU A 411 -37.37 13.61 -15.81
N LEU A 412 -37.39 14.10 -14.58
CA LEU A 412 -38.49 14.00 -13.63
C LEU A 412 -39.13 15.38 -13.38
N ALA A 413 -39.03 16.33 -14.31
CA ALA A 413 -39.79 17.56 -14.24
C ALA A 413 -41.31 17.27 -14.29
N LEU A 414 -42.11 18.05 -13.57
CA LEU A 414 -43.56 18.01 -13.69
C LEU A 414 -43.95 18.52 -15.10
N PRO A 415 -44.80 17.80 -15.85
CA PRO A 415 -45.30 18.28 -17.14
C PRO A 415 -46.06 19.59 -16.98
N ALA A 416 -45.78 20.57 -17.84
CA ALA A 416 -46.33 21.92 -17.72
C ALA A 416 -47.84 21.98 -18.03
N GLU A 417 -48.35 21.00 -18.77
CA GLU A 417 -49.77 20.88 -19.12
C GLU A 417 -50.65 20.42 -17.94
N TYR A 418 -50.07 19.95 -16.83
CA TYR A 418 -50.81 19.42 -15.69
C TYR A 418 -50.59 20.20 -14.39
N SER A 419 -51.65 20.33 -13.58
CA SER A 419 -51.62 21.00 -12.28
C SER A 419 -51.21 20.05 -11.14
N TRP A 420 -50.07 19.37 -11.29
CA TRP A 420 -49.62 18.34 -10.35
C TRP A 420 -48.94 18.85 -9.09
N GLY A 421 -48.71 20.15 -8.93
CA GLY A 421 -47.86 20.72 -7.86
C GLY A 421 -48.23 20.29 -6.43
N GLU A 422 -49.52 20.08 -6.14
CA GLU A 422 -49.98 19.65 -4.81
C GLU A 422 -50.12 18.13 -4.65
N THR A 423 -49.84 17.36 -5.69
CA THR A 423 -49.94 15.89 -5.65
C THR A 423 -48.81 15.27 -4.81
N ALA A 424 -49.02 14.07 -4.29
CA ALA A 424 -48.02 13.37 -3.46
C ALA A 424 -46.67 13.17 -4.19
N ALA A 425 -46.70 12.81 -5.48
CA ALA A 425 -45.49 12.65 -6.28
C ALA A 425 -44.74 13.98 -6.53
N ALA A 426 -45.45 15.10 -6.69
CA ALA A 426 -44.82 16.42 -6.80
C ALA A 426 -44.18 16.84 -5.46
N GLN A 427 -44.90 16.67 -4.35
CA GLN A 427 -44.35 16.93 -3.02
C GLN A 427 -43.12 16.06 -2.71
N LEU A 428 -43.09 14.79 -3.15
CA LEU A 428 -41.90 13.93 -3.01
C LEU A 428 -40.70 14.47 -3.79
N ARG A 429 -40.92 14.85 -5.06
CA ARG A 429 -39.88 15.43 -5.91
C ARG A 429 -39.33 16.71 -5.30
N ASP A 430 -40.19 17.62 -4.87
CA ASP A 430 -39.79 18.90 -4.30
C ASP A 430 -39.04 18.69 -2.96
N LYS A 431 -39.49 17.72 -2.16
CA LYS A 431 -38.76 17.25 -0.98
C LYS A 431 -37.38 16.71 -1.34
N TRP A 432 -37.24 15.87 -2.35
CA TRP A 432 -35.92 15.38 -2.79
C TRP A 432 -35.01 16.49 -3.35
N LEU A 433 -35.56 17.51 -4.01
CA LEU A 433 -34.80 18.69 -4.42
C LEU A 433 -34.28 19.50 -3.22
N ALA A 434 -35.12 19.65 -2.17
CA ALA A 434 -34.73 20.27 -0.91
C ALA A 434 -33.65 19.43 -0.19
N ASP A 435 -33.83 18.11 -0.13
CA ASP A 435 -32.86 17.17 0.43
C ASP A 435 -31.49 17.24 -0.25
N CYS A 436 -31.44 17.30 -1.59
CA CYS A 436 -30.16 17.45 -2.29
C CYS A 436 -29.41 18.71 -1.85
N THR A 437 -30.14 19.81 -1.63
CA THR A 437 -29.54 21.08 -1.19
C THR A 437 -29.11 21.00 0.28
N ALA A 438 -29.92 20.38 1.14
CA ALA A 438 -29.57 20.16 2.54
C ALA A 438 -28.33 19.27 2.70
N LEU A 439 -28.22 18.20 1.90
CA LEU A 439 -27.07 17.30 1.87
C LEU A 439 -25.78 17.99 1.39
N GLU A 440 -25.85 18.82 0.35
CA GLU A 440 -24.71 19.62 -0.11
C GLU A 440 -24.14 20.51 1.01
N VAL A 441 -25.02 21.19 1.76
CA VAL A 441 -24.62 22.07 2.88
C VAL A 441 -24.07 21.26 4.05
N ALA A 442 -24.72 20.17 4.43
CA ALA A 442 -24.30 19.33 5.55
C ALA A 442 -22.94 18.66 5.27
N GLN A 443 -22.73 18.17 4.06
CA GLN A 443 -21.45 17.57 3.66
C GLN A 443 -20.31 18.59 3.69
N ALA A 444 -20.54 19.81 3.20
CA ALA A 444 -19.53 20.87 3.26
C ALA A 444 -19.14 21.17 4.71
N ALA A 445 -20.11 21.23 5.63
CA ALA A 445 -19.86 21.43 7.04
C ALA A 445 -19.05 20.30 7.70
N PHE A 446 -19.28 19.03 7.33
CA PHE A 446 -18.43 17.92 7.77
C PHE A 446 -16.99 18.06 7.28
N VAL A 447 -16.80 18.33 5.98
CA VAL A 447 -15.47 18.50 5.38
C VAL A 447 -14.72 19.66 6.01
N ASP A 448 -15.36 20.82 6.17
CA ASP A 448 -14.76 22.00 6.77
C ASP A 448 -14.36 21.76 8.23
N ARG A 449 -15.17 21.01 8.98
CA ARG A 449 -14.86 20.63 10.36
C ARG A 449 -13.60 19.78 10.44
N TYR A 450 -13.51 18.69 9.68
CA TYR A 450 -12.35 17.80 9.74
C TYR A 450 -11.09 18.48 9.20
N ARG A 451 -11.20 19.30 8.16
CA ARG A 451 -10.08 20.14 7.69
C ARG A 451 -9.66 21.21 8.70
N ALA A 452 -10.56 21.68 9.56
CA ALA A 452 -10.18 22.58 10.66
C ALA A 452 -9.39 21.82 11.72
N LEU A 453 -9.86 20.63 12.13
CA LEU A 453 -9.14 19.77 13.08
C LEU A 453 -7.74 19.41 12.56
N ASP A 454 -7.63 19.01 11.29
CA ASP A 454 -6.36 18.69 10.64
C ASP A 454 -5.38 19.87 10.62
N ARG A 455 -5.85 21.08 10.27
CA ARG A 455 -5.03 22.30 10.32
C ARG A 455 -4.60 22.64 11.74
N ASP A 456 -5.49 22.53 12.72
CA ASP A 456 -5.19 22.83 14.12
C ASP A 456 -4.17 21.81 14.66
N GLY A 457 -4.31 20.53 14.32
CA GLY A 457 -3.37 19.48 14.65
C GLY A 457 -1.99 19.69 14.02
N THR A 458 -1.95 20.01 12.73
CA THR A 458 -0.71 20.38 12.03
C THR A 458 -0.04 21.59 12.68
N ALA A 459 -0.81 22.61 13.08
CA ALA A 459 -0.26 23.77 13.78
C ALA A 459 0.38 23.40 15.13
N LEU A 460 -0.17 22.41 15.86
CA LEU A 460 0.42 21.89 17.09
C LEU A 460 1.72 21.12 16.83
N MET A 461 1.83 20.39 15.72
CA MET A 461 3.07 19.70 15.31
C MET A 461 4.18 20.66 14.84
N LEU A 462 3.85 21.91 14.51
CA LEU A 462 4.84 22.92 14.10
C LEU A 462 5.39 23.76 15.27
N LYS A 463 4.87 23.59 16.49
CA LYS A 463 5.35 24.31 17.68
C LYS A 463 6.71 23.79 18.13
N ARG A 464 7.64 24.68 18.47
CA ARG A 464 9.00 24.32 18.95
C ARG A 464 9.08 23.92 20.43
N THR A 465 8.05 24.25 21.21
CA THR A 465 8.04 24.12 22.67
C THR A 465 6.90 23.23 23.12
N PHE A 466 7.21 22.28 23.99
CA PHE A 466 6.28 21.29 24.53
C PHE A 466 5.95 21.61 26.01
N ASP A 467 5.36 22.77 26.25
CA ASP A 467 4.98 23.20 27.59
C ASP A 467 3.59 22.69 28.01
N GLU A 468 3.15 23.05 29.21
CA GLU A 468 1.82 22.68 29.73
C GLU A 468 0.67 23.21 28.85
N ASN A 469 0.85 24.34 28.17
CA ASN A 469 -0.18 24.90 27.29
C ASN A 469 -0.31 24.07 26.02
N TRP A 470 0.81 23.59 25.46
CA TRP A 470 0.78 22.68 24.32
C TRP A 470 -0.03 21.41 24.60
N LEU A 471 0.13 20.81 25.78
CA LEU A 471 -0.67 19.66 26.19
C LEU A 471 -2.16 20.00 26.34
N LYS A 472 -2.47 21.13 26.96
CA LYS A 472 -3.87 21.59 27.09
C LYS A 472 -4.51 21.80 25.72
N ASP A 473 -3.77 22.34 24.75
CA ASP A 473 -4.28 22.54 23.40
C ASP A 473 -4.56 21.19 22.70
N ILE A 474 -3.71 20.18 22.90
CA ILE A 474 -3.95 18.81 22.41
C ILE A 474 -5.21 18.22 23.05
N ASP A 475 -5.34 18.31 24.37
CA ASP A 475 -6.50 17.77 25.09
C ASP A 475 -7.80 18.44 24.63
N VAL A 476 -7.78 19.76 24.41
CA VAL A 476 -8.92 20.50 23.84
C VAL A 476 -9.22 20.05 22.41
N LEU A 477 -8.21 19.88 21.57
CA LEU A 477 -8.38 19.42 20.19
C LEU A 477 -9.00 18.01 20.14
N PHE A 478 -8.50 17.08 20.97
CA PHE A 478 -9.02 15.71 21.03
C PHE A 478 -10.45 15.66 21.58
N ALA A 479 -10.75 16.38 22.67
CA ALA A 479 -12.12 16.48 23.18
C ALA A 479 -13.09 17.11 22.16
N THR A 480 -12.58 17.99 21.29
CA THR A 480 -13.32 18.62 20.19
C THR A 480 -13.56 17.65 19.03
N ALA A 481 -12.65 16.71 18.80
CA ALA A 481 -12.70 15.70 17.75
C ALA A 481 -13.54 14.47 18.11
N GLU A 482 -13.63 14.09 19.39
CA GLU A 482 -14.44 12.95 19.87
C GLU A 482 -15.93 13.06 19.52
N LYS A 483 -16.41 14.27 19.22
CA LYS A 483 -17.80 14.53 18.86
C LYS A 483 -17.90 14.88 17.38
N PRO A 484 -18.72 14.16 16.58
CA PRO A 484 -19.01 14.60 15.23
C PRO A 484 -19.64 16.01 15.28
N PRO A 485 -19.49 16.84 14.23
CA PRO A 485 -20.04 18.20 14.22
C PRO A 485 -21.56 18.21 14.42
N PHE A 486 -22.22 17.12 14.05
CA PHE A 486 -23.66 16.93 14.20
C PHE A 486 -23.97 15.51 14.71
N PRO A 487 -24.99 15.30 15.55
CA PRO A 487 -25.44 13.96 15.91
C PRO A 487 -25.97 13.22 14.68
N LEU A 488 -25.42 12.03 14.39
CA LEU A 488 -25.66 11.33 13.12
C LEU A 488 -27.13 10.94 12.89
N ASN A 489 -27.91 10.75 13.96
CA ASN A 489 -29.32 10.38 13.90
C ASN A 489 -30.28 11.59 13.86
N ASP A 490 -29.77 12.81 14.00
CA ASP A 490 -30.60 14.01 13.95
C ASP A 490 -30.97 14.35 12.50
N PRO A 491 -32.20 14.82 12.24
CA PRO A 491 -32.61 15.26 10.91
C PRO A 491 -31.84 16.51 10.49
N ILE A 492 -31.44 16.55 9.22
CA ILE A 492 -30.76 17.71 8.63
C ILE A 492 -31.78 18.87 8.52
N PRO A 493 -31.42 20.10 8.94
CA PRO A 493 -32.25 21.27 8.72
C PRO A 493 -32.63 21.43 7.25
N ASN A 494 -33.89 21.81 7.00
CA ASN A 494 -34.45 21.97 5.65
C ASN A 494 -34.64 20.67 4.85
N SER A 495 -34.56 19.48 5.46
CA SER A 495 -35.08 18.24 4.87
C SER A 495 -36.56 18.06 5.29
N PRO A 496 -37.54 18.39 4.42
CA PRO A 496 -38.95 18.30 4.79
C PRO A 496 -39.40 16.84 4.92
N THR A 497 -40.42 16.60 5.74
CA THR A 497 -41.10 15.31 5.82
C THR A 497 -42.40 15.34 5.05
N VAL A 498 -42.64 14.33 4.22
CA VAL A 498 -43.88 14.12 3.47
C VAL A 498 -44.50 12.78 3.85
N ARG A 499 -45.83 12.71 3.96
CA ARG A 499 -46.56 11.53 4.48
C ARG A 499 -46.70 10.42 3.43
N GLN A 500 -45.57 9.84 3.01
CA GLN A 500 -45.52 8.74 2.05
C GLN A 500 -44.17 7.98 2.15
N PRO A 501 -44.05 6.77 1.58
CA PRO A 501 -42.80 6.03 1.58
C PRO A 501 -41.64 6.87 0.99
N ARG A 502 -40.46 6.79 1.62
CA ARG A 502 -39.27 7.60 1.26
C ARG A 502 -39.47 9.11 1.47
N GLY A 503 -40.47 9.47 2.26
CA GLY A 503 -40.82 10.84 2.64
C GLY A 503 -40.24 11.32 3.97
N GLU A 504 -39.47 10.49 4.66
CA GLU A 504 -38.81 10.82 5.94
C GLU A 504 -37.73 11.89 5.76
N ALA A 505 -37.50 12.71 6.78
CA ALA A 505 -36.37 13.65 6.79
C ALA A 505 -35.04 12.87 6.76
N ILE A 506 -34.08 13.37 5.99
CA ILE A 506 -32.73 12.78 5.93
C ILE A 506 -31.96 13.18 7.19
N THR A 507 -31.16 12.26 7.71
CA THR A 507 -30.31 12.44 8.88
C THR A 507 -28.84 12.73 8.52
N TYR A 508 -28.07 13.26 9.46
CA TYR A 508 -26.64 13.55 9.26
C TYR A 508 -25.77 12.32 8.97
N SER A 509 -26.26 11.10 9.18
CA SER A 509 -25.58 9.86 8.80
C SER A 509 -25.34 9.74 7.29
N VAL A 510 -26.19 10.32 6.44
CA VAL A 510 -26.01 10.27 4.99
C VAL A 510 -24.79 11.08 4.52
N PRO A 511 -24.68 12.40 4.79
CA PRO A 511 -23.53 13.19 4.34
C PRO A 511 -22.23 12.82 5.07
N TYR A 512 -22.31 12.18 6.24
CA TYR A 512 -21.14 11.62 6.94
C TYR A 512 -20.46 10.49 6.16
N GLU A 513 -21.24 9.69 5.43
CA GLU A 513 -20.77 8.57 4.60
C GLU A 513 -20.41 9.02 3.16
N PHE A 514 -20.33 10.32 2.88
CA PHE A 514 -19.89 10.79 1.56
C PHE A 514 -18.37 10.67 1.43
N ASP A 515 -17.89 10.29 0.24
CA ASP A 515 -16.46 10.05 -0.03
C ASP A 515 -15.56 11.20 0.45
N GLU A 516 -15.94 12.45 0.20
CA GLU A 516 -15.14 13.61 0.58
C GLU A 516 -15.15 13.88 2.10
N ALA A 517 -16.25 13.60 2.80
CA ALA A 517 -16.31 13.69 4.26
C ALA A 517 -15.47 12.59 4.91
N TYR A 518 -15.54 11.38 4.36
CA TYR A 518 -14.71 10.25 4.75
C TYR A 518 -13.22 10.55 4.57
N LYS A 519 -12.79 11.03 3.38
CA LYS A 519 -11.39 11.43 3.14
C LYS A 519 -10.92 12.50 4.12
N ALA A 520 -11.73 13.53 4.36
CA ALA A 520 -11.37 14.58 5.32
C ALA A 520 -11.19 14.04 6.73
N ARG A 521 -12.04 13.09 7.15
CA ARG A 521 -11.91 12.40 8.44
C ARG A 521 -10.64 11.57 8.51
N ARG A 522 -10.32 10.79 7.47
CA ARG A 522 -9.08 10.02 7.35
C ARG A 522 -7.82 10.87 7.49
N TYR A 523 -7.78 12.04 6.84
CA TYR A 523 -6.64 12.95 7.01
C TYR A 523 -6.50 13.44 8.46
N TRP A 524 -7.62 13.73 9.11
CA TRP A 524 -7.62 14.11 10.52
C TRP A 524 -7.15 12.95 11.43
N GLU A 525 -7.60 11.72 11.20
CA GLU A 525 -7.16 10.52 11.93
C GLU A 525 -5.62 10.37 11.86
N GLN A 526 -5.04 10.51 10.68
CA GLN A 526 -3.59 10.44 10.48
C GLN A 526 -2.84 11.52 11.26
N THR A 527 -3.33 12.76 11.20
CA THR A 527 -2.78 13.88 11.97
C THR A 527 -2.94 13.67 13.48
N HIS A 528 -4.07 13.12 13.92
CA HIS A 528 -4.32 12.78 15.31
C HIS A 528 -3.31 11.76 15.84
N ASP A 529 -3.07 10.68 15.09
CA ASP A 529 -2.14 9.63 15.49
C ASP A 529 -0.69 10.14 15.48
N GLN A 530 -0.31 10.96 14.50
CA GLN A 530 0.98 11.66 14.50
C GLN A 530 1.18 12.55 15.74
N ILE A 531 0.14 13.26 16.20
CA ILE A 531 0.22 14.07 17.43
C ILE A 531 0.40 13.19 18.67
N ILE A 532 -0.26 12.03 18.73
CA ILE A 532 -0.07 11.06 19.81
C ILE A 532 1.38 10.56 19.82
N HIS A 533 1.90 10.14 18.67
CA HIS A 533 3.28 9.67 18.55
C HIS A 533 4.29 10.76 18.91
N LEU A 534 4.05 12.00 18.46
CA LEU A 534 4.89 13.14 18.82
C LEU A 534 4.88 13.39 20.33
N ARG A 535 3.70 13.41 20.96
CA ARG A 535 3.56 13.61 22.41
C ARG A 535 4.29 12.53 23.18
N ASP A 536 4.10 11.27 22.80
CA ASP A 536 4.69 10.12 23.48
C ASP A 536 6.23 10.11 23.34
N LEU A 537 6.75 10.40 22.15
CA LEU A 537 8.19 10.54 21.91
C LEU A 537 8.78 11.75 22.67
N ALA A 538 8.08 12.89 22.67
CA ALA A 538 8.51 14.09 23.39
C ALA A 538 8.55 13.85 24.91
N ASP A 539 7.62 13.05 25.46
CA ASP A 539 7.69 12.59 26.86
C ASP A 539 8.91 11.71 27.10
N ALA A 540 9.11 10.71 26.25
CA ALA A 540 10.20 9.75 26.39
C ALA A 540 11.57 10.46 26.34
N LEU A 541 11.67 11.55 25.56
CA LEU A 541 12.85 12.42 25.44
C LEU A 541 12.92 13.55 26.48
N GLY A 542 11.97 13.63 27.41
CA GLY A 542 11.95 14.67 28.45
C GLY A 542 11.89 16.09 27.89
N LEU A 543 11.18 16.25 26.76
CA LEU A 543 10.89 17.54 26.15
C LEU A 543 9.67 18.22 26.77
N ILE A 544 8.74 17.42 27.30
CA ILE A 544 7.51 17.91 27.93
C ILE A 544 7.77 18.27 29.40
N SER A 545 7.51 19.54 29.74
CA SER A 545 7.67 20.05 31.12
C SER A 545 6.31 20.18 31.80
N ALA A 546 5.80 19.09 32.37
CA ALA A 546 4.52 19.08 33.10
C ALA A 546 4.58 18.20 34.36
N PRO A 547 3.76 18.48 35.39
CA PRO A 547 3.66 17.60 36.56
C PRO A 547 3.05 16.24 36.18
N ASN A 548 3.37 15.18 36.93
CA ASN A 548 2.84 13.83 36.76
C ASN A 548 3.13 13.15 35.42
N ARG A 549 4.18 13.57 34.70
CA ARG A 549 4.61 12.90 33.48
C ARG A 549 5.36 11.60 33.79
N PRO A 550 5.30 10.62 32.87
CA PRO A 550 6.16 9.45 32.97
C PRO A 550 7.63 9.87 33.01
N GLU A 551 8.47 8.99 33.56
CA GLU A 551 9.91 9.19 33.54
C GLU A 551 10.40 9.28 32.07
N ALA A 552 11.32 10.21 31.79
CA ALA A 552 11.92 10.38 30.46
C ALA A 552 12.89 9.23 30.14
N VAL A 553 12.33 8.09 29.73
CA VAL A 553 13.05 6.81 29.58
C VAL A 553 14.13 6.79 28.49
N LEU A 554 14.06 7.70 27.51
CA LEU A 554 15.10 7.83 26.47
C LEU A 554 16.15 8.88 26.82
N VAL A 555 15.97 9.66 27.90
CA VAL A 555 17.00 10.58 28.39
C VAL A 555 18.01 9.81 29.22
N LEU A 556 19.20 9.63 28.65
CA LEU A 556 20.30 8.95 29.32
C LEU A 556 21.13 9.96 30.13
N PRO A 557 21.35 9.73 31.43
CA PRO A 557 22.23 10.57 32.24
C PRO A 557 23.69 10.42 31.79
N GLU A 558 24.57 11.30 32.27
CA GLU A 558 26.01 11.08 32.10
C GLU A 558 26.48 9.88 32.96
N PRO A 559 27.55 9.17 32.57
CA PRO A 559 27.97 7.94 33.23
C PRO A 559 28.55 8.14 34.65
N ASN A 560 28.66 9.38 35.15
CA ASN A 560 29.22 9.68 36.46
C ASN A 560 28.18 9.42 37.56
N GLY A 561 28.40 8.37 38.37
CA GLY A 561 27.50 7.98 39.46
C GLY A 561 26.33 7.07 39.05
N THR A 562 26.19 6.76 37.76
CA THR A 562 25.13 5.87 37.24
C THR A 562 25.69 4.47 36.95
N ASP A 563 24.97 3.43 37.36
CA ASP A 563 25.29 2.04 37.02
C ASP A 563 25.02 1.78 35.54
N SER A 564 26.10 1.76 34.76
CA SER A 564 26.04 1.60 33.30
C SER A 564 25.62 0.19 32.89
N ALA A 565 25.81 -0.82 33.76
CA ALA A 565 25.49 -2.21 33.44
C ALA A 565 23.98 -2.49 33.48
N ALA A 566 23.26 -1.87 34.42
CA ALA A 566 21.81 -2.06 34.61
C ALA A 566 20.93 -1.01 33.90
N LEU A 567 21.50 0.13 33.51
CA LEU A 567 20.73 1.26 32.98
C LEU A 567 19.92 0.90 31.74
N ALA A 568 20.53 0.27 30.73
CA ALA A 568 19.86 -0.02 29.46
C ALA A 568 18.65 -0.96 29.64
N THR A 569 18.81 -2.06 30.37
CA THR A 569 17.72 -2.98 30.71
C THR A 569 16.59 -2.25 31.43
N THR A 570 16.93 -1.41 32.42
CA THR A 570 15.94 -0.63 33.19
C THR A 570 15.16 0.33 32.30
N ARG A 571 15.85 1.07 31.42
CA ARG A 571 15.23 2.00 30.46
C ARG A 571 14.34 1.28 29.45
N TRP A 572 14.83 0.17 28.90
CA TRP A 572 14.07 -0.62 27.92
C TRP A 572 12.78 -1.21 28.50
N GLN A 573 12.85 -1.78 29.72
CA GLN A 573 11.68 -2.30 30.41
C GLN A 573 10.69 -1.19 30.78
N ALA A 574 11.18 -0.02 31.20
CA ALA A 574 10.33 1.12 31.50
C ALA A 574 9.63 1.63 30.22
N LEU A 575 10.34 1.72 29.10
CA LEU A 575 9.79 2.09 27.79
C LEU A 575 8.66 1.15 27.38
N ALA A 576 8.89 -0.16 27.38
CA ALA A 576 7.88 -1.16 27.01
C ALA A 576 6.66 -1.17 27.94
N ARG A 577 6.85 -0.82 29.22
CA ARG A 577 5.75 -0.75 30.20
C ARG A 577 4.91 0.51 30.06
N ILE A 578 5.52 1.66 29.79
CA ILE A 578 4.84 2.95 29.73
C ILE A 578 4.09 3.11 28.40
N TYR A 579 4.69 2.67 27.29
CA TYR A 579 4.18 2.90 25.94
C TYR A 579 3.72 1.60 25.27
N THR A 580 2.60 1.05 25.75
CA THR A 580 2.10 -0.27 25.33
C THR A 580 1.38 -0.31 23.98
N ARG A 581 0.91 0.84 23.48
CA ARG A 581 0.20 0.96 22.19
C ARG A 581 1.14 0.93 20.99
N GLN A 582 2.42 1.16 21.23
CA GLN A 582 3.44 1.33 20.21
C GLN A 582 3.88 -0.01 19.64
N SER A 583 4.34 0.02 18.39
CA SER A 583 4.91 -1.17 17.77
C SER A 583 6.13 -1.63 18.58
N LYS A 584 6.48 -2.92 18.50
CA LYS A 584 7.70 -3.43 19.17
C LYS A 584 8.97 -2.68 18.75
N GLU A 585 8.89 -2.02 17.61
CA GLU A 585 9.97 -1.33 16.93
C GLU A 585 9.90 0.20 17.12
N PHE A 586 8.76 0.78 17.49
CA PHE A 586 8.58 2.23 17.59
C PHE A 586 8.88 2.96 16.25
N SER A 587 8.55 2.36 15.09
CA SER A 587 8.77 2.99 13.77
C SER A 587 7.94 4.27 13.60
N GLU A 588 6.82 4.35 14.28
CA GLU A 588 5.98 5.54 14.39
C GLU A 588 6.66 6.75 15.07
N TRP A 589 7.79 6.54 15.77
CA TRP A 589 8.57 7.60 16.41
C TRP A 589 9.74 8.10 15.57
N GLU A 590 9.92 7.61 14.34
CA GLU A 590 11.01 8.07 13.47
C GLU A 590 10.93 9.58 13.24
N ALA A 591 12.03 10.29 13.47
CA ALA A 591 12.07 11.75 13.44
C ALA A 591 11.65 12.33 12.07
N GLN A 592 11.82 11.55 11.00
CA GLN A 592 11.44 11.92 9.63
C GLN A 592 9.92 12.02 9.43
N ARG A 593 9.12 11.35 10.28
CA ARG A 593 7.65 11.42 10.27
C ARG A 593 7.10 12.74 10.80
N PHE A 594 7.93 13.56 11.46
CA PHE A 594 7.52 14.85 12.02
C PHE A 594 8.04 16.02 11.18
N PRO A 595 7.26 17.12 11.06
CA PRO A 595 7.68 18.28 10.29
C PRO A 595 8.76 19.11 11.03
N ASP A 596 9.48 19.94 10.28
CA ASP A 596 10.27 21.02 10.88
C ASP A 596 9.32 22.11 11.40
N PRO A 597 9.61 22.72 12.57
CA PRO A 597 10.86 22.72 13.31
C PRO A 597 11.01 21.64 14.39
N VAL A 598 9.95 20.87 14.68
CA VAL A 598 9.93 19.87 15.76
C VAL A 598 11.00 18.80 15.54
N ARG A 599 11.12 18.30 14.31
CA ARG A 599 12.14 17.32 13.93
C ARG A 599 13.55 17.72 14.35
N GLY A 600 13.93 19.00 14.22
CA GLY A 600 15.24 19.48 14.65
C GLY A 600 15.49 19.37 16.17
N GLU A 601 14.47 19.65 16.99
CA GLU A 601 14.57 19.49 18.45
C GLU A 601 14.61 18.00 18.84
N LEU A 602 13.79 17.16 18.19
CA LEU A 602 13.80 15.71 18.39
C LEU A 602 15.19 15.12 18.08
N LEU A 603 15.75 15.45 16.91
CA LEU A 603 17.09 14.99 16.50
C LEU A 603 18.16 15.46 17.47
N THR A 604 18.09 16.69 17.98
CA THR A 604 19.04 17.21 18.97
C THR A 604 18.99 16.40 20.27
N ARG A 605 17.80 16.06 20.77
CA ARG A 605 17.64 15.26 21.99
C ARG A 605 18.00 13.78 21.80
N LEU A 606 17.60 13.19 20.68
CA LEU A 606 17.95 11.83 20.31
C LEU A 606 19.47 11.69 20.21
N ARG A 607 20.14 12.62 19.51
CA ARG A 607 21.59 12.63 19.36
C ARG A 607 22.31 12.75 20.70
N LYS A 608 21.89 13.68 21.56
CA LYS A 608 22.46 13.85 22.90
C LYS A 608 22.32 12.58 23.74
N SER A 609 21.17 11.94 23.67
CA SER A 609 20.89 10.71 24.43
C SER A 609 21.69 9.53 23.89
N PHE A 610 21.79 9.42 22.56
CA PHE A 610 22.63 8.44 21.89
C PHE A 610 24.11 8.60 22.29
N ASP A 611 24.66 9.82 22.22
CA ASP A 611 26.05 10.09 22.60
C ASP A 611 26.31 9.77 24.08
N ALA A 612 25.35 10.05 24.98
CA ALA A 612 25.44 9.65 26.39
C ALA A 612 25.45 8.12 26.56
N GLY A 613 24.60 7.41 25.81
CA GLY A 613 24.58 5.95 25.78
C GLY A 613 25.88 5.33 25.23
N VAL A 614 26.47 5.92 24.19
CA VAL A 614 27.79 5.54 23.69
C VAL A 614 28.85 5.65 24.79
N LYS A 615 28.89 6.75 25.55
CA LYS A 615 29.82 6.91 26.70
C LYS A 615 29.58 5.85 27.79
N HIS A 616 28.34 5.50 28.07
CA HIS A 616 28.00 4.44 29.01
C HIS A 616 28.56 3.09 28.58
N VAL A 617 28.37 2.72 27.31
CA VAL A 617 28.90 1.48 26.75
C VAL A 617 30.43 1.49 26.74
N GLN A 618 31.05 2.61 26.34
CA GLN A 618 32.51 2.77 26.38
C GLN A 618 33.08 2.66 27.80
N LYS A 619 32.38 3.16 28.83
CA LYS A 619 32.78 2.99 30.23
C LYS A 619 32.76 1.54 30.70
N LEU A 620 31.89 0.71 30.10
CA LEU A 620 31.87 -0.74 30.38
C LEU A 620 33.04 -1.48 29.72
N PHE A 621 33.76 -0.86 28.78
CA PHE A 621 34.90 -1.48 28.13
C PHE A 621 36.13 -1.41 29.05
N THR A 622 36.70 -2.58 29.34
CA THR A 622 37.98 -2.72 30.05
C THR A 622 39.05 -3.22 29.07
N VAL A 623 39.35 -2.40 28.05
CA VAL A 623 40.16 -2.80 26.89
C VAL A 623 41.43 -1.96 26.83
N ARG A 624 42.59 -2.63 26.82
CA ARG A 624 43.83 -1.98 26.37
C ARG A 624 43.89 -2.04 24.86
N ASP A 625 44.62 -1.10 24.29
CA ASP A 625 44.74 -0.99 22.85
C ASP A 625 45.77 -2.00 22.30
N THR A 626 45.39 -3.26 22.37
CA THR A 626 46.13 -4.43 21.85
C THR A 626 45.16 -5.33 21.10
N ILE A 627 45.66 -6.09 20.12
CA ILE A 627 44.83 -6.97 19.29
C ILE A 627 44.10 -8.00 20.17
N GLU A 628 44.77 -8.54 21.19
CA GLU A 628 44.23 -9.55 22.10
C GLU A 628 43.06 -8.99 22.94
N ASP A 629 43.21 -7.79 23.50
CA ASP A 629 42.16 -7.18 24.32
C ASP A 629 40.96 -6.77 23.44
N TRP A 630 41.18 -6.32 22.19
CA TRP A 630 40.12 -6.06 21.22
C TRP A 630 39.34 -7.31 20.82
N LYS A 631 40.02 -8.46 20.65
CA LYS A 631 39.34 -9.75 20.42
C LYS A 631 38.53 -10.20 21.63
N ALA A 632 39.09 -10.04 22.83
CA ALA A 632 38.39 -10.36 24.06
C ALA A 632 37.13 -9.51 24.22
N LEU A 633 37.17 -8.22 23.83
CA LEU A 633 35.99 -7.37 23.74
C LEU A 633 34.97 -7.92 22.76
N GLY A 634 35.38 -8.27 21.53
CA GLY A 634 34.46 -8.82 20.53
C GLY A 634 33.70 -10.06 21.03
N ALA A 635 34.35 -10.91 21.84
CA ALA A 635 33.71 -12.06 22.48
C ALA A 635 32.76 -11.65 23.63
N SER A 636 33.10 -10.63 24.42
CA SER A 636 32.28 -10.17 25.54
C SER A 636 31.05 -9.37 25.12
N LEU A 637 31.02 -8.81 23.91
CA LEU A 637 29.83 -8.13 23.35
C LEU A 637 28.61 -9.06 23.20
N ALA A 638 28.79 -10.38 23.27
CA ALA A 638 27.69 -11.35 23.33
C ALA A 638 27.01 -11.43 24.72
N GLU A 639 27.57 -10.81 25.76
CA GLU A 639 26.97 -10.78 27.09
C GLU A 639 25.63 -10.02 27.09
N PRO A 640 24.63 -10.44 27.91
CA PRO A 640 23.28 -9.85 27.88
C PRO A 640 23.22 -8.33 28.05
N LYS A 641 24.11 -7.76 28.89
CA LYS A 641 24.18 -6.32 29.14
C LYS A 641 24.46 -5.51 27.86
N PHE A 642 25.28 -6.04 26.96
CA PHE A 642 25.56 -5.39 25.68
C PHE A 642 24.43 -5.60 24.68
N GLY A 643 23.72 -6.73 24.74
CA GLY A 643 22.50 -6.94 23.96
C GLY A 643 21.39 -5.93 24.28
N ASP A 644 21.21 -5.59 25.56
CA ASP A 644 20.23 -4.56 25.95
C ASP A 644 20.68 -3.14 25.56
N TRP A 645 21.97 -2.85 25.65
CA TRP A 645 22.54 -1.60 25.10
C TRP A 645 22.41 -1.53 23.57
N GLY A 646 22.60 -2.64 22.86
CA GLY A 646 22.41 -2.74 21.41
C GLY A 646 21.00 -2.34 21.01
N LYS A 647 19.98 -2.96 21.64
CA LYS A 647 18.56 -2.60 21.42
C LYS A 647 18.27 -1.13 21.65
N LEU A 648 18.71 -0.59 22.79
CA LEU A 648 18.42 0.80 23.16
C LEU A 648 19.12 1.81 22.25
N LEU A 649 20.40 1.60 21.94
CA LEU A 649 21.16 2.47 21.05
C LEU A 649 20.71 2.35 19.60
N HIS A 650 20.38 1.14 19.16
CA HIS A 650 19.82 0.91 17.84
C HIS A 650 18.47 1.62 17.70
N LEU A 651 17.59 1.54 18.70
CA LEU A 651 16.37 2.35 18.71
C LEU A 651 16.70 3.84 18.57
N LEU A 652 17.53 4.41 19.45
CA LEU A 652 17.89 5.84 19.41
C LEU A 652 18.52 6.27 18.08
N ALA A 653 19.33 5.42 17.46
CA ALA A 653 19.94 5.66 16.16
C ALA A 653 18.90 5.59 15.03
N ARG A 654 18.04 4.56 15.05
CA ARG A 654 17.00 4.35 14.04
C ARG A 654 15.96 5.45 14.03
N LEU A 655 15.59 5.96 15.20
CA LEU A 655 14.70 7.12 15.31
C LEU A 655 15.30 8.38 14.65
N GLN A 656 16.63 8.46 14.47
CA GLN A 656 17.28 9.53 13.71
C GLN A 656 17.38 9.19 12.21
N ASP A 657 17.82 7.97 11.91
CA ASP A 657 18.00 7.45 10.55
C ASP A 657 17.62 5.95 10.51
N PRO A 658 16.50 5.58 9.84
CA PRO A 658 15.99 4.22 9.77
C PRO A 658 16.98 3.18 9.25
N ALA A 659 17.97 3.60 8.45
CA ALA A 659 18.96 2.72 7.85
C ALA A 659 20.16 2.41 8.78
N THR A 660 20.21 3.01 9.97
CA THR A 660 21.37 2.85 10.88
C THR A 660 21.40 1.44 11.46
N PRO A 661 22.52 0.69 11.32
CA PRO A 661 22.63 -0.64 11.90
C PRO A 661 22.72 -0.58 13.44
N ASP A 662 22.49 -1.72 14.10
CA ASP A 662 22.72 -1.87 15.54
C ASP A 662 24.21 -1.62 15.87
N PRO A 663 24.55 -0.60 16.67
CA PRO A 663 25.94 -0.24 16.96
C PRO A 663 26.76 -1.36 17.63
N VAL A 664 26.12 -2.22 18.44
CA VAL A 664 26.79 -3.34 19.11
C VAL A 664 27.06 -4.46 18.12
N VAL A 665 26.11 -4.74 17.21
CA VAL A 665 26.31 -5.71 16.13
C VAL A 665 27.39 -5.22 15.17
N GLU A 666 27.37 -3.94 14.79
CA GLU A 666 28.39 -3.32 13.95
C GLU A 666 29.79 -3.46 14.57
N LEU A 667 29.94 -3.15 15.86
CA LEU A 667 31.21 -3.33 16.57
C LEU A 667 31.63 -4.80 16.66
N THR A 668 30.69 -5.71 16.91
CA THR A 668 30.95 -7.16 16.97
C THR A 668 31.45 -7.68 15.62
N ASP A 669 30.80 -7.29 14.52
CA ASP A 669 31.18 -7.66 13.16
C ASP A 669 32.51 -7.03 12.74
N PHE A 670 32.76 -5.79 13.19
CA PHE A 670 34.04 -5.13 13.00
C PHE A 670 35.19 -5.92 13.65
N LEU A 671 35.01 -6.40 14.89
CA LEU A 671 36.00 -7.15 15.66
C LEU A 671 36.06 -8.65 15.32
N ARG A 672 35.08 -9.20 14.60
CA ARG A 672 35.02 -10.62 14.24
C ARG A 672 36.23 -11.03 13.39
N GLY A 673 36.95 -12.06 13.85
CA GLY A 673 38.07 -12.66 13.11
C GLY A 673 39.30 -11.75 12.97
N LEU A 674 39.54 -10.86 13.95
CA LEU A 674 40.51 -9.77 13.85
C LEU A 674 41.96 -10.17 13.46
N ASP A 675 42.44 -11.37 13.80
CA ASP A 675 43.77 -11.87 13.37
C ASP A 675 43.88 -12.11 11.87
N LYS A 676 42.77 -12.49 11.24
CA LYS A 676 42.73 -12.90 9.84
C LYS A 676 42.11 -11.83 8.97
N LYS A 677 41.40 -10.88 9.58
CA LYS A 677 40.71 -9.80 8.89
C LYS A 677 41.73 -8.86 8.26
N VAL A 678 41.62 -8.71 6.95
CA VAL A 678 42.32 -7.68 6.18
C VAL A 678 41.29 -6.59 5.89
N PHE A 679 41.65 -5.36 6.19
CA PHE A 679 40.90 -4.17 5.88
C PHE A 679 41.48 -3.59 4.59
N ASP A 680 40.68 -3.59 3.52
CA ASP A 680 41.10 -3.00 2.26
C ASP A 680 40.96 -1.47 2.35
N LEU A 681 42.08 -0.77 2.21
CA LEU A 681 42.11 0.69 2.09
C LEU A 681 42.12 1.02 0.59
N ASP A 682 40.97 1.41 0.03
CA ASP A 682 40.90 1.84 -1.37
C ASP A 682 41.01 3.35 -1.45
N LEU A 683 42.21 3.84 -1.74
CA LEU A 683 42.57 5.25 -1.67
C LEU A 683 42.63 5.85 -3.09
N GLN A 684 41.49 6.04 -3.74
CA GLN A 684 41.47 6.46 -5.16
C GLN A 684 41.71 7.97 -5.36
N GLY A 685 41.84 8.73 -4.28
CA GLY A 685 42.22 10.15 -4.32
C GLY A 685 41.71 10.91 -3.10
N PHE A 686 42.32 12.06 -2.82
CA PHE A 686 41.95 12.89 -1.67
C PHE A 686 41.78 14.35 -2.06
N GLN A 687 40.99 15.06 -1.27
CA GLN A 687 40.98 16.52 -1.20
C GLN A 687 41.66 16.94 0.10
N LEU A 688 42.71 17.74 -0.04
CA LEU A 688 43.45 18.31 1.08
C LEU A 688 43.12 19.79 1.21
N THR A 689 42.67 20.20 2.39
CA THR A 689 42.40 21.60 2.73
C THR A 689 43.45 22.08 3.72
N ILE A 690 44.17 23.15 3.38
CA ILE A 690 45.17 23.80 4.24
C ILE A 690 44.73 25.23 4.55
N PRO A 691 44.58 25.61 5.83
CA PRO A 691 44.31 26.99 6.24
C PRO A 691 45.46 27.94 5.84
N LEU A 692 45.14 29.16 5.41
CA LEU A 692 46.15 30.16 5.02
C LEU A 692 46.97 30.67 6.21
N ASP A 693 46.43 30.57 7.42
CA ASP A 693 47.02 30.98 8.69
C ASP A 693 47.74 29.84 9.42
N LEU A 694 47.90 28.67 8.77
CA LEU A 694 48.64 27.54 9.36
C LEU A 694 50.06 27.93 9.78
N THR A 695 50.73 28.79 9.00
CA THR A 695 52.01 29.43 9.36
C THR A 695 52.04 30.89 8.93
N ILE A 696 53.07 31.65 9.35
CA ILE A 696 53.27 33.06 8.92
C ILE A 696 53.40 33.17 7.40
N ASP A 697 54.12 32.23 6.80
CA ASP A 697 54.27 32.13 5.35
C ASP A 697 53.19 31.22 4.76
N ARG A 698 52.84 31.42 3.49
CA ARG A 698 51.93 30.53 2.77
C ARG A 698 52.55 29.13 2.66
N VAL A 699 51.78 28.12 3.04
CA VAL A 699 52.15 26.71 2.96
C VAL A 699 51.73 26.14 1.61
N GLU A 700 52.69 25.60 0.87
CA GLU A 700 52.47 24.92 -0.42
C GLU A 700 53.07 23.51 -0.39
N PRO A 701 52.35 22.48 -0.87
CA PRO A 701 52.91 21.14 -1.05
C PRO A 701 54.13 21.16 -1.99
N SER A 702 55.23 20.54 -1.54
CA SER A 702 56.50 20.53 -2.25
C SER A 702 56.87 19.16 -2.82
N GLY A 703 56.06 18.13 -2.57
CA GLY A 703 56.25 16.77 -3.06
C GLY A 703 54.96 15.95 -3.04
N PRO A 704 55.03 14.65 -3.39
CA PRO A 704 53.85 13.79 -3.38
C PRO A 704 53.34 13.52 -1.96
N PHE A 705 52.03 13.35 -1.82
CA PHE A 705 51.44 12.78 -0.62
C PHE A 705 51.64 11.26 -0.64
N THR A 706 52.07 10.69 0.48
CA THR A 706 52.38 9.25 0.56
C THR A 706 51.68 8.63 1.75
N VAL A 707 51.03 7.48 1.54
CA VAL A 707 50.45 6.64 2.59
C VAL A 707 51.21 5.33 2.60
N THR A 708 51.80 4.99 3.74
CA THR A 708 52.60 3.77 3.94
C THR A 708 51.95 2.90 4.99
N VAL A 709 51.71 1.63 4.65
CA VAL A 709 51.32 0.57 5.58
C VAL A 709 52.53 -0.32 5.81
N THR A 710 52.99 -0.43 7.06
CA THR A 710 54.11 -1.27 7.47
C THR A 710 53.56 -2.50 8.19
N HIS A 711 53.75 -3.67 7.60
CA HIS A 711 53.25 -4.93 8.15
C HIS A 711 54.18 -5.48 9.25
N ALA A 712 53.66 -6.42 10.04
CA ALA A 712 54.41 -7.08 11.13
C ALA A 712 55.73 -7.76 10.68
N ASN A 713 55.82 -8.20 9.42
CA ASN A 713 57.03 -8.78 8.81
C ASN A 713 58.03 -7.72 8.28
N GLN A 714 57.77 -6.44 8.54
CA GLN A 714 58.55 -5.28 8.07
C GLN A 714 58.48 -5.02 6.56
N THR A 715 57.60 -5.68 5.80
CA THR A 715 57.30 -5.23 4.43
C THR A 715 56.38 -4.02 4.47
N SER A 716 56.44 -3.16 3.45
CA SER A 716 55.55 -2.00 3.36
C SER A 716 54.88 -1.88 2.00
N ASP A 717 53.59 -1.57 2.05
CA ASP A 717 52.80 -1.15 0.90
C ASP A 717 52.71 0.38 0.90
N ILE A 718 52.88 0.99 -0.27
CA ILE A 718 52.93 2.46 -0.42
C ILE A 718 51.97 2.91 -1.52
N ALA A 719 51.03 3.76 -1.17
CA ALA A 719 50.23 4.53 -2.12
C ALA A 719 50.79 5.95 -2.23
N LYS A 720 51.04 6.43 -3.45
CA LYS A 720 51.55 7.77 -3.73
C LYS A 720 50.50 8.59 -4.46
N PHE A 721 50.48 9.89 -4.19
CA PHE A 721 49.55 10.83 -4.79
C PHE A 721 50.27 12.08 -5.25
N THR A 722 50.09 12.42 -6.52
CA THR A 722 50.53 13.69 -7.07
C THR A 722 49.61 14.80 -6.60
N VAL A 723 50.19 15.88 -6.09
CA VAL A 723 49.45 17.05 -5.64
C VAL A 723 49.13 17.95 -6.84
N GLY A 724 47.85 18.15 -7.12
CA GLY A 724 47.38 19.09 -8.12
C GLY A 724 47.54 20.55 -7.69
N LYS A 725 47.26 21.48 -8.61
CA LYS A 725 47.35 22.92 -8.33
C LYS A 725 46.35 23.33 -7.25
N GLY A 726 46.84 24.03 -6.22
CA GLY A 726 46.00 24.56 -5.14
C GLY A 726 45.04 25.65 -5.62
N VAL A 727 43.78 25.56 -5.20
CA VAL A 727 42.74 26.57 -5.46
C VAL A 727 42.37 27.22 -4.13
N MET A 728 42.52 28.55 -4.04
CA MET A 728 42.10 29.29 -2.85
C MET A 728 40.57 29.30 -2.74
N ARG A 729 40.04 28.99 -1.55
CA ARG A 729 38.63 29.07 -1.19
C ARG A 729 38.51 29.76 0.17
N GLY A 730 38.24 31.06 0.16
CA GLY A 730 38.18 31.88 1.38
C GLY A 730 39.52 31.89 2.12
N THR A 731 39.51 31.46 3.38
CA THR A 731 40.69 31.38 4.26
C THR A 731 41.50 30.10 4.12
N THR A 732 41.19 29.26 3.13
CA THR A 732 41.86 27.96 2.92
C THR A 732 42.35 27.81 1.49
N THR A 733 43.35 26.95 1.27
CA THR A 733 43.75 26.46 -0.04
C THR A 733 43.41 24.98 -0.16
N VAL A 734 42.69 24.61 -1.22
CA VAL A 734 42.25 23.25 -1.48
C VAL A 734 43.09 22.63 -2.60
N TYR A 735 43.66 21.46 -2.34
CA TYR A 735 44.49 20.69 -3.26
C TYR A 735 43.80 19.36 -3.59
N GLN A 736 43.86 18.96 -4.86
CA GLN A 736 43.41 17.64 -5.29
C GLN A 736 44.60 16.69 -5.35
N LEU A 737 44.53 15.56 -4.66
CA LEU A 737 45.56 14.55 -4.58
C LEU A 737 45.16 13.38 -5.50
N LEU A 738 45.84 13.26 -6.63
CA LEU A 738 45.56 12.26 -7.65
C LEU A 738 46.48 11.05 -7.48
N PRO A 739 45.98 9.82 -7.57
CA PRO A 739 46.81 8.63 -7.38
C PRO A 739 47.91 8.51 -8.44
N ASP A 740 49.10 8.13 -7.99
CA ASP A 740 50.30 7.86 -8.79
C ASP A 740 50.76 6.42 -8.53
N GLY A 741 49.99 5.46 -9.06
CA GLY A 741 50.23 4.03 -8.90
C GLY A 741 49.11 3.28 -8.16
N PRO A 742 49.43 2.18 -7.45
CA PRO A 742 48.43 1.35 -6.77
C PRO A 742 47.74 2.12 -5.64
N THR A 743 46.40 2.05 -5.61
CA THR A 743 45.55 2.76 -4.64
C THR A 743 45.02 1.88 -3.53
N LYS A 744 45.07 0.54 -3.72
CA LYS A 744 44.59 -0.43 -2.75
C LYS A 744 45.74 -0.89 -1.86
N LEU A 745 45.59 -0.67 -0.55
CA LEU A 745 46.52 -1.14 0.47
C LEU A 745 45.80 -2.16 1.34
N ALA A 746 46.44 -3.31 1.58
CA ALA A 746 45.94 -4.28 2.55
C ALA A 746 46.37 -3.81 3.95
N TYR A 747 45.44 -3.69 4.89
CA TYR A 747 45.77 -3.32 6.28
C TYR A 747 45.31 -4.40 7.24
N ARG A 748 46.18 -4.83 8.16
CA ARG A 748 45.80 -5.73 9.27
C ARG A 748 45.83 -4.97 10.59
N ALA A 749 45.01 -5.41 11.54
CA ALA A 749 45.07 -4.89 12.90
C ALA A 749 46.49 -5.05 13.48
N GLY A 750 47.06 -3.96 14.00
CA GLY A 750 48.44 -3.86 14.48
C GLY A 750 49.48 -3.43 13.45
N ASP A 751 49.13 -3.37 12.16
CA ASP A 751 50.03 -2.79 11.16
C ASP A 751 50.27 -1.29 11.43
N GLY A 752 51.47 -0.82 11.11
CA GLY A 752 51.78 0.61 11.17
C GLY A 752 51.17 1.34 9.99
N LEU A 753 50.42 2.42 10.21
CA LEU A 753 49.99 3.33 9.15
C LEU A 753 50.55 4.72 9.37
N ARG A 754 51.25 5.23 8.35
CA ARG A 754 51.84 6.57 8.34
C ARG A 754 51.49 7.23 7.02
N ALA A 755 50.99 8.47 7.08
CA ALA A 755 50.87 9.30 5.90
C ALA A 755 51.63 10.61 6.06
N GLU A 756 52.33 11.04 5.01
CA GLU A 756 53.10 12.28 5.03
C GLU A 756 53.01 13.06 3.73
N LEU A 757 53.02 14.39 3.87
CA LEU A 757 53.10 15.34 2.78
C LEU A 757 54.25 16.33 3.02
N PRO A 758 55.26 16.36 2.14
CA PRO A 758 56.25 17.42 2.13
C PRO A 758 55.58 18.74 1.74
N ILE A 759 55.82 19.79 2.53
CA ILE A 759 55.30 21.14 2.30
C ILE A 759 56.44 22.16 2.45
N ARG A 760 56.26 23.34 1.86
CA ARG A 760 57.19 24.46 1.96
C ARG A 760 56.44 25.70 2.46
N ALA A 761 57.02 26.36 3.45
CA ALA A 761 56.54 27.64 3.98
C ALA A 761 57.67 28.66 3.84
N GLY A 762 57.58 29.55 2.84
CA GLY A 762 58.68 30.43 2.47
C GLY A 762 59.92 29.64 2.02
N THR A 763 61.02 29.76 2.76
CA THR A 763 62.27 29.02 2.52
C THR A 763 62.42 27.76 3.39
N ARG A 764 61.45 27.46 4.25
CA ARG A 764 61.52 26.34 5.18
C ARG A 764 60.82 25.11 4.58
N ASP A 765 61.54 24.00 4.52
CA ASP A 765 60.95 22.70 4.21
C ASP A 765 60.36 22.09 5.49
N LEU A 766 59.07 21.77 5.44
CA LEU A 766 58.27 21.23 6.53
C LEU A 766 57.58 19.93 6.08
N LYS A 767 56.97 19.20 7.01
CA LYS A 767 56.15 18.03 6.67
C LYS A 767 54.84 18.03 7.46
N LEU A 768 53.73 17.70 6.79
CA LEU A 768 52.50 17.29 7.45
C LEU A 768 52.54 15.77 7.65
N LEU A 769 52.30 15.31 8.87
CA LEU A 769 52.45 13.92 9.28
C LEU A 769 51.19 13.43 10.01
N TRP A 770 50.47 12.49 9.39
CA TRP A 770 49.33 11.81 10.00
C TRP A 770 49.81 10.57 10.75
N GLU A 771 50.28 10.79 11.98
CA GLU A 771 50.78 9.76 12.90
C GLU A 771 49.95 9.61 14.18
N ALA A 772 49.05 10.56 14.46
CA ALA A 772 48.21 10.57 15.66
C ALA A 772 46.86 9.93 15.37
N GLY A 773 46.52 8.85 16.07
CA GLY A 773 45.23 8.15 15.99
C GLY A 773 44.64 7.97 17.38
N ALA A 774 43.36 7.59 17.47
CA ALA A 774 42.76 7.16 18.73
C ALA A 774 43.37 5.84 19.22
N THR A 775 43.89 5.05 18.28
CA THR A 775 44.29 3.67 18.49
C THR A 775 45.62 3.38 17.77
N ASN A 776 46.43 2.52 18.37
CA ASN A 776 47.63 1.91 17.82
C ASN A 776 47.30 0.62 17.07
N THR A 777 46.15 -0.01 17.33
CA THR A 777 45.74 -1.26 16.66
C THR A 777 45.12 -1.01 15.28
N PHE A 778 44.31 0.04 15.17
CA PHE A 778 43.60 0.49 13.96
C PHE A 778 44.06 1.91 13.63
N GLN A 779 45.18 2.03 12.91
CA GLN A 779 45.85 3.29 12.62
C GLN A 779 45.33 3.97 11.34
N PHE A 780 44.38 3.37 10.62
CA PHE A 780 43.76 4.01 9.45
C PHE A 780 42.90 5.22 9.81
N ASP A 781 42.44 5.36 11.06
CA ASP A 781 41.76 6.55 11.56
C ASP A 781 42.67 7.79 11.57
N ARG A 782 43.99 7.62 11.50
CA ARG A 782 44.94 8.72 11.37
C ARG A 782 44.65 9.58 10.16
N LEU A 783 44.17 8.99 9.06
CA LEU A 783 43.91 9.71 7.80
C LEU A 783 42.74 10.69 7.90
N ILE A 784 41.83 10.51 8.86
CA ILE A 784 40.68 11.40 9.08
C ILE A 784 40.94 12.46 10.17
N ARG A 785 42.10 12.40 10.84
CA ARG A 785 42.50 13.35 11.89
C ARG A 785 43.38 14.46 11.33
N GLU A 786 43.53 15.53 12.11
CA GLU A 786 44.48 16.59 11.81
C GLU A 786 45.92 16.05 11.85
N PRO A 787 46.76 16.37 10.85
CA PRO A 787 48.16 16.00 10.88
C PRO A 787 48.95 16.80 11.92
N ARG A 788 50.17 16.35 12.18
CA ARG A 788 51.20 17.13 12.87
C ARG A 788 52.10 17.83 11.87
N LEU A 789 52.42 19.09 12.14
CA LEU A 789 53.42 19.85 11.42
C LEU A 789 54.80 19.57 12.02
N THR A 790 55.69 18.95 11.25
CA THR A 790 57.06 18.61 11.66
C THR A 790 58.04 19.61 11.06
N LYS A 791 58.85 20.23 11.93
CA LYS A 791 59.95 21.12 11.55
C LYS A 791 61.27 20.36 11.64
N ALA A 792 62.18 20.54 10.69
CA ALA A 792 63.46 19.81 10.64
C ALA A 792 64.31 19.92 11.92
N THR A 793 64.14 20.99 12.71
CA THR A 793 64.98 21.30 13.89
C THR A 793 64.21 21.55 15.19
N SER A 794 62.86 21.56 15.17
CA SER A 794 62.07 22.12 16.29
C SER A 794 60.84 21.30 16.71
N GLY A 795 60.85 20.00 16.45
CA GLY A 795 59.80 19.08 16.92
C GLY A 795 58.52 19.11 16.07
N THR A 796 57.44 18.57 16.65
CA THR A 796 56.13 18.40 16.02
C THR A 796 55.07 19.22 16.76
N GLU A 797 54.26 20.00 16.03
CA GLU A 797 53.09 20.72 16.55
C GLU A 797 51.81 20.27 15.83
N SER A 798 50.62 20.53 16.37
CA SER A 798 49.35 20.19 15.69
C SER A 798 49.13 21.13 14.51
N ALA A 799 48.76 20.59 13.34
CA ALA A 799 48.42 21.39 12.17
C ALA A 799 46.91 21.67 12.15
N THR A 800 46.44 22.47 13.10
CA THR A 800 45.01 22.74 13.31
C THR A 800 44.34 23.27 12.04
N GLY A 801 43.17 22.72 11.71
CA GLY A 801 42.38 23.10 10.53
C GLY A 801 42.83 22.46 9.21
N VAL A 802 43.94 21.71 9.18
CA VAL A 802 44.31 20.91 8.01
C VAL A 802 43.41 19.67 7.95
N GLN A 803 42.67 19.53 6.85
CA GLN A 803 41.72 18.43 6.66
C GLN A 803 42.07 17.61 5.42
N LEU A 804 41.97 16.29 5.55
CA LEU A 804 42.12 15.35 4.46
C LEU A 804 40.80 14.61 4.28
N MET A 805 40.17 14.77 3.11
CA MET A 805 38.90 14.11 2.77
C MET A 805 39.13 13.14 1.62
N LEU A 806 38.59 11.92 1.71
CA LEU A 806 38.66 10.95 0.63
C LEU A 806 37.64 11.33 -0.46
N ASN A 807 38.09 11.53 -1.70
CA ASN A 807 37.21 11.90 -2.80
C ASN A 807 36.55 10.69 -3.47
N ALA A 808 37.29 9.58 -3.54
CA ALA A 808 36.87 8.34 -4.17
C ALA A 808 37.55 7.14 -3.49
N GLY A 809 36.86 6.00 -3.48
CA GLY A 809 37.29 4.78 -2.79
C GLY A 809 36.63 4.59 -1.42
N SER A 810 37.23 3.76 -0.57
CA SER A 810 36.67 3.38 0.73
C SER A 810 37.76 3.29 1.79
N LEU A 811 37.52 3.97 2.91
CA LEU A 811 38.28 3.78 4.14
C LEU A 811 37.39 3.05 5.16
N PRO A 812 37.89 2.00 5.83
CA PRO A 812 37.16 1.38 6.94
C PRO A 812 36.79 2.45 7.97
N LYS A 813 35.51 2.49 8.36
CA LYS A 813 35.04 3.37 9.43
C LYS A 813 35.15 2.63 10.75
N LEU A 814 35.63 3.32 11.78
CA LEU A 814 35.54 2.80 13.14
C LEU A 814 34.07 2.84 13.57
N PRO A 815 33.51 1.74 14.11
CA PRO A 815 32.15 1.73 14.64
C PRO A 815 31.97 2.81 15.71
N VAL A 816 30.76 3.35 15.84
CA VAL A 816 30.49 4.49 16.74
C VAL A 816 30.76 4.20 18.22
N LEU A 817 30.66 2.93 18.63
CA LEU A 817 30.98 2.49 19.98
C LEU A 817 32.49 2.45 20.27
N PHE A 818 33.35 2.55 19.26
CA PHE A 818 34.80 2.43 19.44
C PHE A 818 35.31 3.52 20.41
N PRO A 819 35.95 3.18 21.54
CA PRO A 819 36.39 4.16 22.53
C PRO A 819 37.54 4.99 21.94
N LEU A 820 37.26 6.28 21.71
CA LEU A 820 38.26 7.24 21.26
C LEU A 820 38.94 7.83 22.50
N LYS A 821 40.27 7.75 22.54
CA LYS A 821 41.10 8.42 23.56
C LYS A 821 41.26 9.91 23.29
#